data_AF-A0A7W0YQD2-F1
#
_entry.id   AF-A0A7W0YQD2-F1
#
_cell.length_a   1.000
_cell.length_b   1.000
_cell.length_c   1.000
_cell.angle_alpha   90.00
_cell.angle_beta   90.00
_cell.angle_gamma   90.00
#
_symmetry.space_group_name_H-M   'P 1'
#
loop_
_entity.id
_entity.type
_entity.pdbx_description
1 polymer ?
#
loop_
_entity_poly.entity_id
_entity_poly.type
_entity_poly.pdbx_seq_one_letter_code
_entity_poly.pdbx_strand_id
1 'polypeptide(L)'
;RFCRQFNFELQAAATEDAVLLSLGPQHSFPLETVFRFLHPDTVEDILIQALLDAPMFGTHWRWNASIALALPRSRGGRKVAPQLQRMQAEDLLAAAFPDAAACLENIPGDREVPEHPLVRQTVEDCLHEVMDLDRLTGLLRRIHSGEVRCVARDLPEPSPLAHEILNAKPYAFLDDAPLEERRTQAVYTRRAFEPSSADDLGALDASAIARVRDEAWPEIQSADELHDALLTSGFLTAAEGAAARADASWLDFWRELVDAGRARSVEADGQREALWVAAERLPEVELLWRPAEREAALRELVRGRLGILGPTTAAALGRPLGVPEIETEAALVALEAEGVVLRGRFTPTAGGAEPEWCERRLLARIHRYTLGRLRAEIEPVSAADLMRFLFAWQRVDPEHRAGGLEGVAAVVAQLDGFEVPASAWEADVLAARCEGYDPGLLDTLCLTGRVAWGRLSGGSAGGPIKTTPIALFLREHAPQWLGERQLAEQPFSSDAAAVRDLLVQRGALFFHELVAGSGLLVTQVEQALGELAGVGLVTSDSFAGLRALTTPSRKRKPLGGGRRRHRTVPFGIESAGRWSLLISGPGANRSQSVELHARALLRRYGVIFHRVLAREAGLPPWRELLLAYRRLEARGEIRGGRFVAGMSGEQFALPEAVEQLRATRRRGPTGALIGIAAADPLNLTGIVTPGDRIPAVGRNRILYRDGVPVMALEGGAAKSLGSSAEPPANEMVEALIRKPSTPALRSYLAMGGVSASVKSVTRRPGKRRVASKRAPSDS
;
A
#
# COMPACT_ATOMS: atom_id res chain seq x y z
N ARG A 1 7.27 10.31 -37.43
CA ARG A 1 6.11 10.74 -38.26
C ARG A 1 5.28 11.84 -37.60
N PHE A 2 4.85 11.68 -36.35
CA PHE A 2 4.09 12.72 -35.63
C PHE A 2 4.73 14.10 -35.67
N CYS A 3 6.03 14.22 -35.38
CA CYS A 3 6.72 15.51 -35.43
C CYS A 3 6.69 16.16 -36.83
N ARG A 4 6.83 15.36 -37.91
CA ARG A 4 6.77 15.85 -39.30
C ARG A 4 5.37 16.26 -39.76
N GLN A 5 4.32 15.63 -39.22
CA GLN A 5 2.93 15.88 -39.64
C GLN A 5 2.24 16.95 -38.80
N PHE A 6 2.51 17.00 -37.50
CA PHE A 6 1.78 17.85 -36.55
C PHE A 6 2.63 18.95 -35.92
N ASN A 7 3.95 18.98 -36.20
CA ASN A 7 4.89 20.02 -35.75
C ASN A 7 4.83 20.32 -34.24
N PHE A 8 4.78 19.28 -33.40
CA PHE A 8 4.88 19.41 -31.95
C PHE A 8 5.76 18.31 -31.36
N GLU A 9 6.34 18.58 -30.19
CA GLU A 9 7.19 17.65 -29.46
C GLU A 9 6.36 16.55 -28.78
N LEU A 10 6.52 15.31 -29.24
CA LEU A 10 5.73 14.17 -28.79
C LEU A 10 6.36 13.54 -27.55
N GLN A 11 5.60 13.48 -26.46
CA GLN A 11 5.99 12.68 -25.29
C GLN A 11 5.67 11.21 -25.57
N ALA A 12 6.70 10.35 -25.62
CA ALA A 12 6.57 8.94 -25.96
C ALA A 12 7.33 8.02 -24.99
N ALA A 13 6.77 6.83 -24.75
CA ALA A 13 7.41 5.78 -23.96
C ALA A 13 7.32 4.44 -24.70
N ALA A 14 8.31 3.57 -24.51
CA ALA A 14 8.29 2.22 -25.03
C ALA A 14 8.78 1.23 -23.97
N THR A 15 8.08 0.10 -23.86
CA THR A 15 8.48 -1.08 -23.09
C THR A 15 8.47 -2.30 -24.01
N GLU A 16 8.83 -3.47 -23.49
CA GLU A 16 8.76 -4.73 -24.26
C GLU A 16 7.33 -5.03 -24.76
N ASP A 17 6.32 -4.62 -23.99
CA ASP A 17 4.91 -4.99 -24.23
C ASP A 17 4.04 -3.85 -24.77
N ALA A 18 4.51 -2.59 -24.77
CA ALA A 18 3.68 -1.45 -25.15
C ALA A 18 4.46 -0.23 -25.66
N VAL A 19 3.76 0.60 -26.46
CA VAL A 19 4.20 1.94 -26.87
C VAL A 19 3.14 2.94 -26.42
N LEU A 20 3.55 3.99 -25.72
CA LEU A 20 2.70 5.05 -25.21
C LEU A 20 3.00 6.35 -25.95
N LEU A 21 1.96 6.98 -26.49
CA LEU A 21 2.03 8.26 -27.17
C LEU A 21 1.10 9.24 -26.47
N SER A 22 1.63 10.39 -26.05
CA SER A 22 0.87 11.43 -25.35
C SER A 22 0.68 12.66 -26.25
N LEU A 23 -0.57 12.96 -26.56
CA LEU A 23 -0.97 14.01 -27.49
C LEU A 23 -1.57 15.20 -26.73
N GLY A 24 -1.49 16.40 -27.31
CA GLY A 24 -2.19 17.57 -26.79
C GLY A 24 -3.70 17.49 -27.03
N PRO A 25 -4.53 18.19 -26.23
CA PRO A 25 -5.99 18.14 -26.35
C PRO A 25 -6.52 18.67 -27.69
N GLN A 26 -5.72 19.43 -28.44
CA GLN A 26 -6.07 20.02 -29.73
C GLN A 26 -5.85 19.08 -30.91
N HIS A 27 -5.31 17.87 -30.68
CA HIS A 27 -4.98 16.91 -31.72
C HIS A 27 -5.84 15.67 -31.57
N SER A 28 -6.81 15.50 -32.46
CA SER A 28 -7.59 14.27 -32.60
C SER A 28 -7.43 13.70 -34.00
N PHE A 29 -7.34 12.38 -34.10
CA PHE A 29 -7.36 11.64 -35.35
C PHE A 29 -8.03 10.29 -35.11
N PRO A 30 -8.58 9.64 -36.14
CA PRO A 30 -9.17 8.31 -35.99
C PRO A 30 -8.10 7.30 -35.55
N LEU A 31 -8.31 6.66 -34.39
CA LEU A 31 -7.33 5.76 -33.75
C LEU A 31 -6.86 4.62 -34.67
N GLU A 32 -7.73 4.13 -35.56
CA GLU A 32 -7.42 3.07 -36.52
C GLU A 32 -6.33 3.47 -37.53
N THR A 33 -6.13 4.77 -37.76
CA THR A 33 -5.14 5.30 -38.71
C THR A 33 -3.71 5.05 -38.24
N VAL A 34 -3.48 4.91 -36.93
CA VAL A 34 -2.15 4.70 -36.33
C VAL A 34 -1.46 3.46 -36.91
N PHE A 35 -2.22 2.39 -37.15
CA PHE A 35 -1.70 1.13 -37.68
C PHE A 35 -1.15 1.26 -39.11
N ARG A 36 -1.44 2.36 -39.81
CA ARG A 36 -1.02 2.63 -41.20
C ARG A 36 0.01 3.76 -41.32
N PHE A 37 0.50 4.30 -40.21
CA PHE A 37 1.48 5.41 -40.24
C PHE A 37 2.88 4.99 -40.72
N LEU A 38 3.20 3.70 -40.64
CA LEU A 38 4.46 3.13 -41.14
C LEU A 38 4.13 2.10 -42.21
N HIS A 39 4.77 2.23 -43.38
CA HIS A 39 4.66 1.26 -44.47
C HIS A 39 5.89 0.34 -44.48
N PRO A 40 5.73 -0.98 -44.70
CA PRO A 40 6.86 -1.92 -44.70
C PRO A 40 7.94 -1.58 -45.73
N ASP A 41 7.56 -1.00 -46.88
CA ASP A 41 8.53 -0.68 -47.95
C ASP A 41 9.33 0.61 -47.69
N THR A 42 8.93 1.42 -46.72
CA THR A 42 9.58 2.71 -46.42
C THR A 42 10.10 2.79 -44.98
N VAL A 43 9.91 1.74 -44.18
CA VAL A 43 10.21 1.80 -42.73
C VAL A 43 11.70 1.95 -42.47
N GLU A 44 12.54 1.34 -43.29
CA GLU A 44 13.99 1.40 -43.19
C GLU A 44 14.51 2.84 -43.35
N ASP A 45 14.17 3.51 -44.45
CA ASP A 45 14.57 4.91 -44.70
C ASP A 45 14.09 5.85 -43.58
N ILE A 46 12.85 5.67 -43.11
CA ILE A 46 12.28 6.47 -42.02
C ILE A 46 13.04 6.23 -40.71
N LEU A 47 13.39 4.96 -40.43
CA LEU A 47 14.09 4.58 -39.21
C LEU A 47 15.53 5.07 -39.23
N ILE A 48 16.20 5.03 -40.39
CA ILE A 48 17.53 5.62 -40.58
C ILE A 48 17.50 7.11 -40.23
N GLN A 49 16.51 7.87 -40.69
CA GLN A 49 16.44 9.29 -40.35
C GLN A 49 16.15 9.52 -38.85
N ALA A 50 15.31 8.68 -38.24
CA ALA A 50 14.95 8.81 -36.83
C ALA A 50 16.07 8.38 -35.87
N LEU A 51 16.87 7.37 -36.24
CA LEU A 51 17.92 6.84 -35.35
C LEU A 51 19.09 7.80 -35.18
N LEU A 52 19.32 8.71 -36.14
CA LEU A 52 20.42 9.68 -36.08
C LEU A 52 20.32 10.62 -34.88
N ASP A 53 19.09 10.98 -34.48
CA ASP A 53 18.85 11.80 -33.29
C ASP A 53 18.68 10.96 -32.00
N ALA A 54 18.67 9.63 -32.11
CA ALA A 54 18.48 8.76 -30.96
C ALA A 54 19.80 8.57 -30.17
N PRO A 55 19.76 8.56 -28.82
CA PRO A 55 20.96 8.41 -27.98
C PRO A 55 21.77 7.12 -28.24
N MET A 56 21.10 6.08 -28.78
CA MET A 56 21.73 4.81 -29.13
C MET A 56 22.77 4.96 -30.25
N PHE A 57 22.54 5.84 -31.24
CA PHE A 57 23.45 6.02 -32.37
C PHE A 57 24.81 6.53 -31.90
N GLY A 58 24.85 7.60 -31.09
CA GLY A 58 26.09 8.14 -30.53
C GLY A 58 26.83 7.13 -29.63
N THR A 59 26.08 6.25 -28.95
CA THR A 59 26.67 5.20 -28.10
C THR A 59 27.36 4.13 -28.93
N HIS A 60 26.69 3.62 -29.97
CA HIS A 60 27.24 2.62 -30.89
C HIS A 60 28.35 3.19 -31.77
N TRP A 61 28.23 4.44 -32.21
CA TRP A 61 29.30 5.14 -32.92
C TRP A 61 30.61 5.11 -32.13
N ARG A 62 30.55 5.48 -30.85
CA ARG A 62 31.73 5.49 -29.98
C ARG A 62 32.27 4.07 -29.75
N TRP A 63 31.40 3.07 -29.64
CA TRP A 63 31.79 1.67 -29.52
C TRP A 63 32.56 1.20 -30.77
N ASN A 64 32.00 1.45 -31.95
CA ASN A 64 32.61 1.10 -33.23
C ASN A 64 33.92 1.84 -33.49
N ALA A 65 33.96 3.15 -33.25
CA ALA A 65 35.18 3.94 -33.34
C ALA A 65 36.26 3.45 -32.35
N SER A 66 35.86 2.99 -31.17
CA SER A 66 36.77 2.41 -30.19
C SER A 66 37.30 1.04 -30.65
N ILE A 67 36.43 0.14 -31.13
CA ILE A 67 36.81 -1.21 -31.59
C ILE A 67 37.69 -1.14 -32.83
N ALA A 68 37.37 -0.27 -33.79
CA ALA A 68 38.15 -0.02 -34.99
C ALA A 68 39.50 0.67 -34.72
N LEU A 69 39.82 0.98 -33.45
CA LEU A 69 41.03 1.70 -33.03
C LEU A 69 41.17 3.09 -33.66
N ALA A 70 40.06 3.68 -34.11
CA ALA A 70 40.02 5.06 -34.61
C ALA A 70 40.19 6.08 -33.48
N LEU A 71 39.90 5.68 -32.23
CA LEU A 71 40.09 6.51 -31.04
C LEU A 71 41.27 6.02 -30.17
N PRO A 72 42.10 6.93 -29.64
CA PRO A 72 43.21 6.56 -28.78
C PRO A 72 42.70 6.05 -27.42
N ARG A 73 42.96 4.77 -27.12
CA ARG A 73 42.56 4.14 -25.84
C ARG A 73 43.50 4.47 -24.68
N SER A 74 44.75 4.76 -24.99
CA SER A 74 45.79 5.11 -24.02
C SER A 74 46.62 6.29 -24.50
N ARG A 75 46.96 7.20 -23.60
CA ARG A 75 47.89 8.32 -23.86
C ARG A 75 48.93 8.34 -22.75
N GLY A 76 50.21 8.24 -23.12
CA GLY A 76 51.31 8.19 -22.14
C GLY A 76 51.25 7.02 -21.16
N GLY A 77 50.84 5.83 -21.63
CA GLY A 77 50.77 4.61 -20.80
C GLY A 77 49.57 4.56 -19.84
N ARG A 78 48.70 5.57 -19.82
CA ARG A 78 47.47 5.59 -19.02
C ARG A 78 46.23 5.52 -19.91
N LYS A 79 45.18 4.87 -19.42
CA LYS A 79 43.87 4.79 -20.10
C LYS A 79 43.24 6.18 -20.20
N VAL A 80 42.71 6.53 -21.36
CA VAL A 80 42.01 7.81 -21.57
C VAL A 80 40.69 7.78 -20.79
N ALA A 81 40.37 8.88 -20.09
CA ALA A 81 39.15 8.99 -19.32
C ALA A 81 37.90 8.91 -20.22
N PRO A 82 36.79 8.26 -19.79
CA PRO A 82 35.60 8.08 -20.62
C PRO A 82 34.97 9.37 -21.16
N GLN A 83 35.09 10.48 -20.42
CA GLN A 83 34.59 11.80 -20.84
C GLN A 83 35.37 12.33 -22.05
N LEU A 84 36.70 12.18 -22.02
CA LEU A 84 37.56 12.58 -23.14
C LEU A 84 37.36 11.67 -24.36
N GLN A 85 37.11 10.37 -24.14
CA GLN A 85 36.75 9.45 -25.22
C GLN A 85 35.40 9.80 -25.87
N ARG A 86 34.43 10.30 -25.09
CA ARG A 86 33.16 10.80 -25.63
C ARG A 86 33.39 12.02 -26.52
N MET A 87 34.08 13.04 -26.01
CA MET A 87 34.41 14.25 -26.77
C MET A 87 35.14 13.92 -28.09
N GLN A 88 36.16 13.05 -28.03
CA GLN A 88 36.89 12.65 -29.24
C GLN A 88 36.05 11.84 -30.22
N ALA A 89 35.10 11.03 -29.73
CA ALA A 89 34.17 10.31 -30.59
C ALA A 89 33.18 11.25 -31.29
N GLU A 90 32.71 12.28 -30.59
CA GLU A 90 31.87 13.35 -31.14
C GLU A 90 32.62 14.17 -32.19
N ASP A 91 33.87 14.55 -31.91
CA ASP A 91 34.73 15.24 -32.90
C ASP A 91 34.94 14.38 -34.17
N LEU A 92 35.16 13.07 -34.01
CA LEU A 92 35.27 12.14 -35.13
C LEU A 92 33.96 11.99 -35.89
N LEU A 93 32.82 12.00 -35.19
CA LEU A 93 31.49 11.95 -35.83
C LEU A 93 31.27 13.19 -36.67
N ALA A 94 31.56 14.39 -36.14
CA ALA A 94 31.40 15.63 -36.87
C ALA A 94 32.30 15.70 -38.12
N ALA A 95 33.47 15.06 -38.10
CA ALA A 95 34.36 14.96 -39.26
C ALA A 95 33.89 13.92 -40.29
N ALA A 96 33.37 12.77 -39.85
CA ALA A 96 32.96 11.67 -40.73
C ALA A 96 31.52 11.79 -41.24
N PHE A 97 30.64 12.45 -40.49
CA PHE A 97 29.23 12.66 -40.77
C PHE A 97 28.77 14.05 -40.27
N PRO A 98 29.13 15.13 -41.00
CA PRO A 98 28.81 16.50 -40.59
C PRO A 98 27.32 16.75 -40.37
N ASP A 99 26.45 16.19 -41.22
CA ASP A 99 24.99 16.36 -41.16
C ASP A 99 24.35 15.79 -39.89
N ALA A 100 24.96 14.77 -39.28
CA ALA A 100 24.51 14.24 -37.99
C ALA A 100 24.80 15.21 -36.82
N ALA A 101 25.82 16.06 -36.96
CA ALA A 101 26.17 17.10 -35.98
C ALA A 101 25.58 18.48 -36.30
N ALA A 102 24.99 18.64 -37.49
CA ALA A 102 24.45 19.90 -37.95
C ALA A 102 23.10 20.22 -37.26
N CYS A 103 22.84 21.53 -37.08
CA CYS A 103 21.56 22.01 -36.59
C CYS A 103 20.46 21.67 -37.61
N LEU A 104 19.36 21.07 -37.15
CA LEU A 104 18.25 20.65 -38.00
C LEU A 104 17.65 21.79 -38.83
N GLU A 105 17.70 23.03 -38.33
CA GLU A 105 17.22 24.23 -39.05
C GLU A 105 17.98 24.52 -40.36
N ASN A 106 19.21 24.00 -40.49
CA ASN A 106 20.08 24.25 -41.66
C ASN A 106 20.04 23.12 -42.70
N ILE A 107 19.29 22.04 -42.45
CA ILE A 107 19.21 20.88 -43.34
C ILE A 107 17.85 20.88 -44.06
N PRO A 108 17.81 21.11 -45.37
CA PRO A 108 16.56 21.00 -46.12
C PRO A 108 16.24 19.53 -46.42
N GLY A 109 15.35 18.92 -45.64
CA GLY A 109 14.84 17.57 -45.89
C GLY A 109 15.50 16.47 -45.06
N ASP A 110 15.72 15.31 -45.66
CA ASP A 110 16.35 14.15 -45.01
C ASP A 110 17.88 14.29 -45.03
N ARG A 111 18.55 13.80 -43.97
CA ARG A 111 20.02 13.82 -43.88
C ARG A 111 20.63 12.81 -44.85
N GLU A 112 21.64 13.22 -45.61
CA GLU A 112 22.37 12.32 -46.49
C GLU A 112 23.42 11.53 -45.69
N VAL A 113 23.23 10.20 -45.60
CA VAL A 113 24.17 9.34 -44.87
C VAL A 113 25.42 9.11 -45.72
N PRO A 114 26.63 9.46 -45.24
CA PRO A 114 27.85 9.32 -46.02
C PRO A 114 28.29 7.86 -46.15
N GLU A 115 28.92 7.54 -47.28
CA GLU A 115 29.59 6.25 -47.56
C GLU A 115 30.91 6.11 -46.78
N HIS A 116 30.82 6.14 -45.45
CA HIS A 116 31.95 5.96 -44.54
C HIS A 116 31.83 4.63 -43.79
N PRO A 117 32.88 3.76 -43.77
CA PRO A 117 32.78 2.42 -43.18
C PRO A 117 32.27 2.38 -41.75
N LEU A 118 32.73 3.31 -40.88
CA LEU A 118 32.25 3.38 -39.49
C LEU A 118 30.81 3.85 -39.39
N VAL A 119 30.35 4.73 -40.29
CA VAL A 119 28.98 5.25 -40.27
C VAL A 119 28.05 4.14 -40.71
N ARG A 120 28.36 3.48 -41.83
CA ARG A 120 27.61 2.33 -42.33
C ARG A 120 27.52 1.20 -41.31
N GLN A 121 28.63 0.83 -40.67
CA GLN A 121 28.61 -0.19 -39.62
C GLN A 121 27.75 0.23 -38.42
N THR A 122 27.82 1.50 -38.01
CA THR A 122 27.03 1.99 -36.88
C THR A 122 25.53 1.99 -37.19
N VAL A 123 25.15 2.37 -38.41
CA VAL A 123 23.75 2.29 -38.88
C VAL A 123 23.30 0.83 -38.90
N GLU A 124 24.09 -0.06 -39.48
CA GLU A 124 23.81 -1.51 -39.53
C GLU A 124 23.59 -2.10 -38.13
N ASP A 125 24.52 -1.86 -37.19
CA ASP A 125 24.42 -2.36 -35.82
C ASP A 125 23.17 -1.82 -35.12
N CYS A 126 22.86 -0.53 -35.31
CA CYS A 126 21.64 0.06 -34.75
C CYS A 126 20.37 -0.57 -35.31
N LEU A 127 20.32 -0.87 -36.62
CA LEU A 127 19.14 -1.44 -37.29
C LEU A 127 18.91 -2.92 -36.98
N HIS A 128 19.99 -3.72 -36.88
CA HIS A 128 19.92 -5.18 -36.83
C HIS A 128 20.43 -5.81 -35.52
N GLU A 129 21.32 -5.16 -34.76
CA GLU A 129 21.79 -5.70 -33.47
C GLU A 129 21.04 -5.09 -32.27
N VAL A 130 20.86 -3.77 -32.27
CA VAL A 130 20.14 -3.06 -31.19
C VAL A 130 18.64 -3.11 -31.40
N MET A 131 18.22 -2.94 -32.65
CA MET A 131 16.85 -3.11 -33.10
C MET A 131 16.73 -4.37 -33.95
N ASP A 132 15.50 -4.74 -34.28
CA ASP A 132 15.19 -5.87 -35.16
C ASP A 132 14.33 -5.37 -36.32
N LEU A 133 14.99 -4.71 -37.29
CA LEU A 133 14.33 -4.17 -38.48
C LEU A 133 13.63 -5.26 -39.29
N ASP A 134 14.21 -6.45 -39.37
CA ASP A 134 13.67 -7.57 -40.14
C ASP A 134 12.33 -8.05 -39.56
N ARG A 135 12.24 -8.25 -38.24
CA ARG A 135 10.97 -8.59 -37.59
C ARG A 135 9.97 -7.45 -37.61
N LEU A 136 10.42 -6.20 -37.47
CA LEU A 136 9.53 -5.04 -37.57
C LEU A 136 8.88 -4.99 -38.97
N THR A 137 9.68 -5.13 -40.02
CA THR A 137 9.20 -5.15 -41.41
C THR A 137 8.25 -6.32 -41.64
N GLY A 138 8.58 -7.51 -41.13
CA GLY A 138 7.70 -8.68 -41.15
C GLY A 138 6.36 -8.43 -40.46
N LEU A 139 6.37 -7.83 -39.27
CA LEU A 139 5.16 -7.47 -38.53
C LEU A 139 4.31 -6.45 -39.28
N LEU A 140 4.92 -5.39 -39.84
CA LEU A 140 4.22 -4.38 -40.62
C LEU A 140 3.55 -4.96 -41.86
N ARG A 141 4.21 -5.90 -42.57
CA ARG A 141 3.61 -6.63 -43.70
C ARG A 141 2.37 -7.42 -43.26
N ARG A 142 2.43 -8.10 -42.11
CA ARG A 142 1.31 -8.88 -41.55
C ARG A 142 0.15 -8.01 -41.08
N ILE A 143 0.44 -6.80 -40.59
CA ILE A 143 -0.57 -5.79 -40.27
C ILE A 143 -1.24 -5.28 -41.56
N HIS A 144 -0.46 -4.96 -42.60
CA HIS A 144 -0.99 -4.46 -43.88
C HIS A 144 -1.77 -5.51 -44.67
N SER A 145 -1.38 -6.78 -44.58
CA SER A 145 -2.12 -7.89 -45.21
C SER A 145 -3.37 -8.30 -44.42
N GLY A 146 -3.60 -7.75 -43.22
CA GLY A 146 -4.72 -8.08 -42.35
C GLY A 146 -4.59 -9.41 -41.60
N GLU A 147 -3.42 -10.04 -41.64
CA GLU A 147 -3.14 -11.29 -40.91
C GLU A 147 -3.04 -11.05 -39.39
N VAL A 148 -2.61 -9.86 -38.98
CA VAL A 148 -2.69 -9.38 -37.59
C VAL A 148 -3.94 -8.53 -37.42
N ARG A 149 -4.84 -8.98 -36.55
CA ARG A 149 -6.05 -8.22 -36.19
C ARG A 149 -5.69 -7.06 -35.27
N CYS A 150 -5.85 -5.84 -35.76
CA CYS A 150 -5.70 -4.62 -34.96
C CYS A 150 -7.08 -4.14 -34.46
N VAL A 151 -7.16 -3.72 -33.20
CA VAL A 151 -8.40 -3.23 -32.58
C VAL A 151 -8.13 -1.87 -31.96
N ALA A 152 -8.84 -0.84 -32.42
CA ALA A 152 -8.85 0.47 -31.78
C ALA A 152 -9.97 0.52 -30.73
N ARG A 153 -9.65 0.99 -29.52
CA ARG A 153 -10.61 1.21 -28.44
C ARG A 153 -10.37 2.58 -27.83
N ASP A 154 -11.42 3.38 -27.80
CA ASP A 154 -11.48 4.59 -26.98
C ASP A 154 -12.12 4.20 -25.64
N LEU A 155 -11.41 4.43 -24.54
CA LEU A 155 -11.82 4.01 -23.20
C LEU A 155 -11.85 5.23 -22.28
N PRO A 156 -12.90 5.37 -21.45
CA PRO A 156 -12.98 6.48 -20.49
C PRO A 156 -11.88 6.37 -19.41
N GLU A 157 -11.38 5.17 -19.15
CA GLU A 157 -10.30 4.89 -18.21
C GLU A 157 -9.23 3.98 -18.85
N PRO A 158 -7.95 4.12 -18.46
CA PRO A 158 -6.90 3.21 -18.93
C PRO A 158 -7.19 1.76 -18.56
N SER A 159 -6.96 0.86 -19.50
CA SER A 159 -7.10 -0.58 -19.27
C SER A 159 -6.06 -1.09 -18.24
N PRO A 160 -6.31 -2.23 -17.59
CA PRO A 160 -5.31 -2.86 -16.71
C PRO A 160 -3.96 -3.10 -17.39
N LEU A 161 -3.96 -3.40 -18.69
CA LEU A 161 -2.75 -3.60 -19.50
C LEU A 161 -1.96 -2.30 -19.69
N ALA A 162 -2.66 -1.16 -19.85
CA ALA A 162 -2.01 0.14 -19.97
C ALA A 162 -1.39 0.64 -18.65
N HIS A 163 -1.68 -0.01 -17.52
CA HIS A 163 -1.21 0.44 -16.21
C HIS A 163 0.30 0.36 -16.05
N GLU A 164 0.93 -0.65 -16.64
CA GLU A 164 2.38 -0.84 -16.54
C GLU A 164 3.12 0.29 -17.24
N ILE A 165 2.77 0.57 -18.50
CA ILE A 165 3.45 1.61 -19.28
C ILE A 165 3.17 3.04 -18.76
N LEU A 166 1.99 3.28 -18.17
CA LEU A 166 1.69 4.55 -17.52
C LEU A 166 2.54 4.80 -16.26
N ASN A 167 3.06 3.75 -15.63
CA ASN A 167 3.96 3.82 -14.49
C ASN A 167 5.41 3.48 -14.85
N ALA A 168 5.74 3.51 -16.15
CA ALA A 168 7.08 3.15 -16.60
C ALA A 168 8.12 4.08 -15.96
N LYS A 169 9.28 3.51 -15.64
CA LYS A 169 10.39 4.27 -15.03
C LYS A 169 10.97 5.27 -16.05
N PRO A 170 11.66 6.33 -15.60
CA PRO A 170 12.24 7.37 -16.47
C PRO A 170 12.99 6.87 -17.71
N TYR A 171 13.67 5.72 -17.63
CA TYR A 171 14.45 5.16 -18.73
C TYR A 171 13.61 4.53 -19.85
N ALA A 172 12.32 4.31 -19.65
CA ALA A 172 11.41 3.77 -20.67
C ALA A 172 10.87 4.88 -21.59
N PHE A 173 11.11 6.13 -21.24
CA PHE A 173 10.70 7.27 -22.05
C PHE A 173 11.75 7.60 -23.10
N LEU A 174 11.28 7.99 -24.28
CA LEU A 174 12.12 8.30 -25.44
C LEU A 174 12.50 9.79 -25.49
N ASP A 175 11.97 10.60 -24.57
CA ASP A 175 12.17 12.04 -24.44
C ASP A 175 12.80 12.42 -23.07
N ASP A 176 13.53 13.54 -23.04
CA ASP A 176 14.25 14.03 -21.85
C ASP A 176 13.38 14.88 -20.90
N ALA A 177 12.05 14.88 -21.06
CA ALA A 177 11.14 15.66 -20.23
C ALA A 177 11.13 15.18 -18.75
N PRO A 178 11.23 16.08 -17.75
CA PRO A 178 11.09 15.74 -16.33
C PRO A 178 9.77 15.04 -16.03
N LEU A 179 9.74 14.13 -15.05
CA LEU A 179 8.55 13.33 -14.72
C LEU A 179 7.34 14.19 -14.33
N GLU A 180 7.59 15.34 -13.69
CA GLU A 180 6.59 16.26 -13.15
C GLU A 180 5.83 17.02 -14.23
N GLU A 181 6.43 17.23 -15.40
CA GLU A 181 5.85 17.97 -16.53
C GLU A 181 5.10 17.03 -17.50
N ARG A 182 5.03 15.74 -17.19
CA ARG A 182 4.44 14.72 -18.06
C ARG A 182 2.93 14.61 -17.89
N ARG A 183 2.22 14.63 -19.01
CA ARG A 183 0.74 14.52 -19.06
C ARG A 183 0.22 13.19 -18.55
N THR A 184 1.03 12.13 -18.57
CA THR A 184 0.68 10.78 -18.10
C THR A 184 0.45 10.71 -16.59
N GLN A 185 1.12 11.57 -15.79
CA GLN A 185 0.88 11.67 -14.34
C GLN A 185 -0.52 12.22 -14.00
N ALA A 186 -1.08 13.08 -14.86
CA ALA A 186 -2.43 13.62 -14.67
C ALA A 186 -3.50 12.52 -14.73
N VAL A 187 -3.26 11.46 -15.51
CA VAL A 187 -4.17 10.30 -15.63
C VAL A 187 -4.17 9.47 -14.33
N TYR A 188 -2.99 9.27 -13.72
CA TYR A 188 -2.87 8.52 -12.47
C TYR A 188 -3.51 9.24 -11.28
N THR A 189 -3.31 10.56 -11.20
CA THR A 189 -3.82 11.39 -10.10
C THR A 189 -5.36 11.42 -10.06
N ARG A 190 -6.03 11.33 -11.21
CA ARG A 190 -7.50 11.26 -11.29
C ARG A 190 -8.05 9.96 -10.70
N ARG A 191 -7.45 8.82 -11.03
CA ARG A 191 -7.93 7.50 -10.57
C ARG A 191 -7.68 7.23 -9.08
N ALA A 192 -6.59 7.76 -8.51
CA ALA A 192 -6.23 7.48 -7.11
C ALA A 192 -7.25 8.00 -6.08
N PHE A 193 -8.15 8.89 -6.49
CA PHE A 193 -9.12 9.55 -5.62
C PHE A 193 -10.59 9.42 -6.08
N GLU A 194 -10.85 8.75 -7.20
CA GLU A 194 -12.22 8.57 -7.71
C GLU A 194 -12.81 7.23 -7.22
N PRO A 195 -13.94 7.26 -6.48
CA PRO A 195 -14.65 6.06 -6.06
C PRO A 195 -15.17 5.29 -7.28
N SER A 196 -14.87 3.99 -7.35
CA SER A 196 -15.36 3.10 -8.42
C SER A 196 -16.83 2.69 -8.28
N SER A 197 -17.39 2.80 -7.08
CA SER A 197 -18.77 2.44 -6.75
C SER A 197 -19.33 3.38 -5.69
N ALA A 198 -20.65 3.55 -5.66
CA ALA A 198 -21.35 4.28 -4.61
C ALA A 198 -21.22 3.59 -3.24
N ASP A 199 -21.07 2.26 -3.22
CA ASP A 199 -20.84 1.49 -1.99
C ASP A 199 -19.44 1.74 -1.39
N ASP A 200 -18.50 2.29 -2.18
CA ASP A 200 -17.17 2.66 -1.70
C ASP A 200 -17.14 4.04 -1.02
N LEU A 201 -18.28 4.76 -0.98
CA LEU A 201 -18.39 6.10 -0.39
C LEU A 201 -19.07 6.04 0.99
N GLY A 202 -18.35 6.46 2.03
CA GLY A 202 -18.93 6.70 3.34
C GLY A 202 -19.92 7.88 3.35
N ALA A 203 -20.68 8.03 4.45
CA ALA A 203 -21.64 9.12 4.61
C ALA A 203 -21.00 10.51 4.38
N LEU A 204 -21.54 11.25 3.42
CA LEU A 204 -21.05 12.57 3.04
C LEU A 204 -21.58 13.63 4.01
N ASP A 205 -20.83 14.72 4.17
CA ASP A 205 -21.26 15.81 5.03
C ASP A 205 -22.16 16.82 4.31
N ALA A 206 -23.25 17.22 4.95
CA ALA A 206 -24.22 18.16 4.37
C ALA A 206 -23.61 19.54 4.08
N SER A 207 -22.68 20.03 4.92
CA SER A 207 -22.01 21.32 4.67
C SER A 207 -21.00 21.22 3.52
N ALA A 208 -20.35 20.07 3.34
CA ALA A 208 -19.51 19.80 2.18
C ALA A 208 -20.32 19.74 0.87
N ILE A 209 -21.50 19.13 0.89
CA ILE A 209 -22.44 19.12 -0.25
C ILE A 209 -22.85 20.55 -0.59
N ALA A 210 -23.32 21.32 0.40
CA ALA A 210 -23.73 22.70 0.20
C ALA A 210 -22.61 23.57 -0.37
N ARG A 211 -21.39 23.42 0.15
CA ARG A 211 -20.21 24.14 -0.33
C ARG A 211 -19.86 23.80 -1.78
N VAL A 212 -19.89 22.53 -2.19
CA VAL A 212 -19.59 22.18 -3.59
C VAL A 212 -20.70 22.63 -4.52
N ARG A 213 -21.97 22.58 -4.10
CA ARG A 213 -23.08 23.18 -4.87
C ARG A 213 -22.84 24.67 -5.10
N ASP A 214 -22.40 25.38 -4.06
CA ASP A 214 -22.06 26.80 -4.15
C ASP A 214 -20.90 27.06 -5.12
N GLU A 215 -19.80 26.31 -4.98
CA GLU A 215 -18.61 26.46 -5.84
C GLU A 215 -18.79 25.95 -7.28
N ALA A 216 -19.78 25.09 -7.53
CA ALA A 216 -20.10 24.58 -8.88
C ALA A 216 -21.14 25.44 -9.59
N TRP A 217 -21.90 26.23 -8.84
CA TRP A 217 -22.86 27.17 -9.41
C TRP A 217 -22.10 28.32 -10.10
N PRO A 218 -22.53 28.74 -11.30
CA PRO A 218 -21.84 29.80 -12.02
C PRO A 218 -21.93 31.13 -11.28
N GLU A 219 -20.78 31.78 -11.07
CA GLU A 219 -20.70 33.17 -10.65
C GLU A 219 -20.67 34.05 -11.91
N ILE A 220 -21.71 34.86 -12.11
CA ILE A 220 -21.91 35.64 -13.33
C ILE A 220 -21.86 37.12 -12.99
N GLN A 221 -20.92 37.81 -13.63
CA GLN A 221 -20.67 39.26 -13.49
C GLN A 221 -20.83 40.00 -14.83
N SER A 222 -21.00 39.28 -15.94
CA SER A 222 -21.19 39.86 -17.27
C SER A 222 -22.13 39.02 -18.15
N ALA A 223 -22.60 39.61 -19.26
CA ALA A 223 -23.40 38.91 -20.26
C ALA A 223 -22.63 37.76 -20.93
N ASP A 224 -21.32 37.89 -21.16
CA ASP A 224 -20.51 36.82 -21.74
C ASP A 224 -20.37 35.63 -20.78
N GLU A 225 -20.18 35.87 -19.48
CA GLU A 225 -20.16 34.80 -18.47
C GLU A 225 -21.51 34.09 -18.34
N LEU A 226 -22.63 34.82 -18.48
CA LEU A 226 -23.97 34.21 -18.54
C LEU A 226 -24.12 33.32 -19.77
N HIS A 227 -23.60 33.75 -20.93
CA HIS A 227 -23.62 32.97 -22.17
C HIS A 227 -22.82 31.67 -22.01
N ASP A 228 -21.61 31.75 -21.46
CA ASP A 228 -20.76 30.58 -21.21
C ASP A 228 -21.38 29.62 -20.20
N ALA A 229 -22.06 30.14 -19.17
CA ALA A 229 -22.80 29.34 -18.21
C ALA A 229 -23.97 28.58 -18.88
N LEU A 230 -24.70 29.21 -19.81
CA LEU A 230 -25.77 28.57 -20.58
C LEU A 230 -25.23 27.50 -21.53
N LEU A 231 -24.09 27.74 -22.19
CA LEU A 231 -23.42 26.74 -23.02
C LEU A 231 -22.98 25.52 -22.22
N THR A 232 -22.48 25.73 -21.00
CA THR A 232 -21.94 24.66 -20.14
C THR A 232 -23.05 23.86 -19.42
N SER A 233 -24.07 24.55 -18.91
CA SER A 233 -25.17 23.93 -18.16
C SER A 233 -26.28 23.36 -19.06
N GLY A 234 -26.29 23.69 -20.34
CA GLY A 234 -27.32 23.35 -21.32
C GLY A 234 -28.54 24.28 -21.25
N PHE A 235 -29.08 24.50 -20.05
CA PHE A 235 -30.17 25.43 -19.80
C PHE A 235 -30.15 25.92 -18.34
N LEU A 236 -30.76 27.07 -18.06
CA LEU A 236 -31.09 27.57 -16.72
C LEU A 236 -32.61 27.84 -16.64
N THR A 237 -33.23 27.74 -15.47
CA THR A 237 -34.64 28.17 -15.34
C THR A 237 -34.73 29.68 -15.09
N ALA A 238 -35.82 30.31 -15.54
CA ALA A 238 -36.05 31.72 -15.25
C ALA A 238 -36.10 32.03 -13.74
N ALA A 239 -36.55 31.06 -12.92
CA ALA A 239 -36.53 31.18 -11.46
C ALA A 239 -35.11 31.19 -10.89
N GLU A 240 -34.21 30.36 -11.43
CA GLU A 240 -32.80 30.33 -11.03
C GLU A 240 -32.06 31.59 -11.46
N GLY A 241 -32.32 32.09 -12.67
CA GLY A 241 -31.77 33.35 -13.15
C GLY A 241 -32.27 34.58 -12.36
N ALA A 242 -33.51 34.53 -11.86
CA ALA A 242 -34.08 35.57 -11.00
C ALA A 242 -33.60 35.47 -9.54
N ALA A 243 -33.28 34.27 -9.06
CA ALA A 243 -32.86 34.00 -7.68
C ALA A 243 -31.34 34.18 -7.46
N ALA A 244 -30.58 34.51 -8.50
CA ALA A 244 -29.14 34.75 -8.40
C ALA A 244 -28.82 35.97 -7.51
N ARG A 245 -28.55 35.65 -6.23
CA ARG A 245 -28.01 36.45 -5.13
C ARG A 245 -27.93 37.97 -5.36
N ALA A 246 -28.93 38.65 -4.81
CA ALA A 246 -28.95 39.95 -4.12
C ALA A 246 -28.28 41.22 -4.70
N ASP A 247 -27.25 41.18 -5.56
CA ASP A 247 -26.50 42.40 -5.93
C ASP A 247 -26.33 42.68 -7.44
N ALA A 248 -26.69 41.76 -8.34
CA ALA A 248 -26.86 42.05 -9.77
C ALA A 248 -27.91 41.13 -10.38
N SER A 249 -29.02 41.68 -10.87
CA SER A 249 -30.04 40.85 -11.51
C SER A 249 -29.48 40.32 -12.83
N TRP A 250 -29.30 39.00 -12.95
CA TRP A 250 -28.91 38.36 -14.22
C TRP A 250 -29.90 38.69 -15.35
N LEU A 251 -31.07 39.23 -15.02
CA LEU A 251 -32.09 39.74 -15.95
C LEU A 251 -31.56 40.81 -16.91
N ASP A 252 -30.65 41.69 -16.50
CA ASP A 252 -30.12 42.73 -17.39
C ASP A 252 -29.12 42.13 -18.39
N PHE A 253 -28.24 41.25 -17.94
CA PHE A 253 -27.36 40.45 -18.81
C PHE A 253 -28.15 39.53 -19.75
N TRP A 254 -29.23 38.94 -19.26
CA TRP A 254 -30.14 38.12 -20.05
C TRP A 254 -30.79 38.94 -21.17
N ARG A 255 -31.30 40.15 -20.86
CA ARG A 255 -31.87 41.05 -21.87
C ARG A 255 -30.84 41.42 -22.93
N GLU A 256 -29.62 41.75 -22.52
CA GLU A 256 -28.52 42.05 -23.44
C GLU A 256 -28.23 40.88 -24.39
N LEU A 257 -28.18 39.63 -23.88
CA LEU A 257 -27.98 38.44 -24.72
C LEU A 257 -29.15 38.18 -25.67
N VAL A 258 -30.39 38.40 -25.23
CA VAL A 258 -31.58 38.23 -26.08
C VAL A 258 -31.62 39.29 -27.17
N ASP A 259 -31.34 40.56 -26.83
CA ASP A 259 -31.30 41.67 -27.80
C ASP A 259 -30.17 41.48 -28.84
N ALA A 260 -29.05 40.89 -28.41
CA ALA A 260 -27.95 40.49 -29.30
C ALA A 260 -28.23 39.21 -30.10
N GLY A 261 -29.36 38.54 -29.87
CA GLY A 261 -29.73 37.27 -30.54
C GLY A 261 -28.88 36.06 -30.13
N ARG A 262 -28.17 36.15 -29.00
CA ARG A 262 -27.27 35.11 -28.47
C ARG A 262 -27.96 34.15 -27.49
N ALA A 263 -29.11 34.51 -26.95
CA ALA A 263 -29.88 33.63 -26.07
C ALA A 263 -31.39 33.72 -26.34
N ARG A 264 -32.14 32.69 -25.96
CA ARG A 264 -33.59 32.63 -26.16
C ARG A 264 -34.30 31.92 -25.01
N SER A 265 -35.48 32.43 -24.64
CA SER A 265 -36.37 31.76 -23.71
C SER A 265 -37.20 30.70 -24.43
N VAL A 266 -37.27 29.51 -23.85
CA VAL A 266 -38.02 28.37 -24.38
C VAL A 266 -38.98 27.85 -23.33
N GLU A 267 -40.24 27.66 -23.68
CA GLU A 267 -41.22 27.02 -22.80
C GLU A 267 -41.31 25.53 -23.15
N ALA A 268 -41.08 24.65 -22.17
CA ALA A 268 -41.28 23.22 -22.34
C ALA A 268 -42.78 22.90 -22.36
N ASP A 269 -43.18 21.94 -23.19
CA ASP A 269 -44.59 21.54 -23.33
C ASP A 269 -45.19 21.12 -21.98
N GLY A 270 -46.25 21.80 -21.56
CA GLY A 270 -46.92 21.58 -20.26
C GLY A 270 -46.25 22.20 -19.03
N GLN A 271 -45.16 22.98 -19.16
CA GLN A 271 -44.52 23.71 -18.06
C GLN A 271 -44.78 25.21 -18.13
N ARG A 272 -44.88 25.87 -16.97
CA ARG A 272 -45.08 27.34 -16.86
C ARG A 272 -43.78 28.13 -16.76
N GLU A 273 -42.66 27.47 -16.48
CA GLU A 273 -41.37 28.13 -16.32
C GLU A 273 -40.62 28.16 -17.65
N ALA A 274 -40.20 29.35 -18.07
CA ALA A 274 -39.34 29.52 -19.22
C ALA A 274 -37.91 29.07 -18.91
N LEU A 275 -37.32 28.30 -19.82
CA LEU A 275 -35.93 27.89 -19.81
C LEU A 275 -35.11 28.92 -20.58
N TRP A 276 -34.01 29.37 -19.99
CA TRP A 276 -33.01 30.20 -20.61
C TRP A 276 -31.99 29.29 -21.29
N VAL A 277 -31.76 29.51 -22.59
CA VAL A 277 -30.88 28.66 -23.42
C VAL A 277 -30.05 29.58 -24.33
N ALA A 278 -28.78 29.24 -24.52
CA ALA A 278 -27.95 29.90 -25.53
C ALA A 278 -28.46 29.55 -26.95
N ALA A 279 -28.37 30.49 -27.90
CA ALA A 279 -28.87 30.30 -29.26
C ALA A 279 -28.24 29.08 -29.96
N GLU A 280 -26.98 28.77 -29.64
CA GLU A 280 -26.22 27.64 -30.16
C GLU A 280 -26.72 26.29 -29.63
N ARG A 281 -27.30 26.26 -28.42
CA ARG A 281 -27.86 25.06 -27.77
C ARG A 281 -29.37 24.92 -27.97
N LEU A 282 -30.01 25.94 -28.55
CA LEU A 282 -31.43 25.95 -28.87
C LEU A 282 -31.88 24.73 -29.69
N PRO A 283 -31.13 24.28 -30.74
CA PRO A 283 -31.53 23.10 -31.51
C PRO A 283 -31.68 21.85 -30.63
N GLU A 284 -30.80 21.66 -29.65
CA GLU A 284 -30.85 20.48 -28.76
C GLU A 284 -32.10 20.48 -27.87
N VAL A 285 -32.52 21.65 -27.40
CA VAL A 285 -33.77 21.77 -26.63
C VAL A 285 -34.98 21.54 -27.54
N GLU A 286 -34.96 22.02 -28.79
CA GLU A 286 -36.02 21.76 -29.76
C GLU A 286 -36.12 20.28 -30.15
N LEU A 287 -35.00 19.55 -30.16
CA LEU A 287 -34.97 18.10 -30.42
C LEU A 287 -35.70 17.28 -29.33
N LEU A 288 -35.89 17.81 -28.12
CA LEU A 288 -36.68 17.13 -27.08
C LEU A 288 -38.14 16.89 -27.50
N TRP A 289 -38.66 17.68 -28.43
CA TRP A 289 -40.02 17.52 -28.96
C TRP A 289 -40.09 16.67 -30.23
N ARG A 290 -38.94 16.16 -30.70
CA ARG A 290 -38.83 15.33 -31.91
C ARG A 290 -38.48 13.88 -31.51
N PRO A 291 -39.38 12.90 -31.70
CA PRO A 291 -39.23 11.56 -31.16
C PRO A 291 -37.95 10.80 -31.56
N ALA A 292 -37.41 11.05 -32.76
CA ALA A 292 -36.28 10.29 -33.29
C ALA A 292 -34.91 10.63 -32.65
N GLU A 293 -34.75 11.83 -32.11
CA GLU A 293 -33.47 12.35 -31.62
C GLU A 293 -33.53 12.84 -30.15
N ARG A 294 -34.71 12.73 -29.53
CA ARG A 294 -35.00 13.15 -28.15
C ARG A 294 -34.07 12.54 -27.11
N GLU A 295 -33.69 11.27 -27.24
CA GLU A 295 -32.86 10.57 -26.26
C GLU A 295 -31.43 11.14 -26.18
N ALA A 296 -30.82 11.42 -27.34
CA ALA A 296 -29.46 11.98 -27.39
C ALA A 296 -29.42 13.41 -26.86
N ALA A 297 -30.41 14.23 -27.23
CA ALA A 297 -30.55 15.60 -26.74
C ALA A 297 -30.77 15.65 -25.21
N LEU A 298 -31.66 14.80 -24.69
CA LEU A 298 -31.90 14.69 -23.25
C LEU A 298 -30.63 14.30 -22.49
N ARG A 299 -29.85 13.35 -23.02
CA ARG A 299 -28.59 12.92 -22.42
C ARG A 299 -27.59 14.07 -22.29
N GLU A 300 -27.42 14.89 -23.33
CA GLU A 300 -26.50 16.03 -23.30
C GLU A 300 -26.98 17.17 -22.40
N LEU A 301 -28.28 17.47 -22.36
CA LEU A 301 -28.83 18.47 -21.45
C LEU A 301 -28.72 18.04 -19.99
N VAL A 302 -29.00 16.77 -19.68
CA VAL A 302 -28.80 16.20 -18.34
C VAL A 302 -27.32 16.22 -17.95
N ARG A 303 -26.41 15.90 -18.88
CA ARG A 303 -24.95 15.96 -18.66
C ARG A 303 -24.50 17.36 -18.24
N GLY A 304 -24.89 18.40 -18.99
CA GLY A 304 -24.55 19.79 -18.66
C GLY A 304 -25.13 20.21 -17.31
N ARG A 305 -26.39 19.83 -17.05
CA ARG A 305 -27.10 20.21 -15.83
C ARG A 305 -26.49 19.62 -14.56
N LEU A 306 -26.01 18.39 -14.63
CA LEU A 306 -25.33 17.72 -13.50
C LEU A 306 -24.02 18.39 -13.11
N GLY A 307 -23.39 19.13 -14.04
CA GLY A 307 -22.13 19.84 -13.81
C GLY A 307 -22.21 20.98 -12.79
N ILE A 308 -23.43 21.45 -12.46
CA ILE A 308 -23.62 22.63 -11.58
C ILE A 308 -24.52 22.36 -10.35
N LEU A 309 -25.26 21.25 -10.30
CA LEU A 309 -26.28 21.00 -9.26
C LEU A 309 -25.80 20.18 -8.04
N GLY A 310 -24.72 19.39 -8.17
CA GLY A 310 -24.35 18.39 -7.18
C GLY A 310 -25.34 17.20 -7.12
N PRO A 311 -25.46 16.48 -5.99
CA PRO A 311 -26.39 15.35 -5.87
C PRO A 311 -27.84 15.75 -6.12
N THR A 312 -28.55 15.07 -7.02
CA THR A 312 -29.95 15.37 -7.40
C THR A 312 -30.73 14.12 -7.79
N THR A 313 -32.05 14.19 -7.91
CA THR A 313 -32.91 13.05 -8.33
C THR A 313 -33.32 13.15 -9.79
N ALA A 314 -33.67 12.02 -10.41
CA ALA A 314 -34.17 11.98 -11.79
C ALA A 314 -35.43 12.85 -11.95
N ALA A 315 -36.37 12.77 -11.00
CA ALA A 315 -37.56 13.62 -10.96
C ALA A 315 -37.24 15.13 -10.91
N ALA A 316 -36.20 15.54 -10.19
CA ALA A 316 -35.80 16.94 -10.10
C ALA A 316 -35.17 17.47 -11.40
N LEU A 317 -34.43 16.63 -12.12
CA LEU A 317 -33.83 16.97 -13.42
C LEU A 317 -34.87 17.01 -14.56
N GLY A 318 -35.81 16.08 -14.57
CA GLY A 318 -36.83 15.99 -15.63
C GLY A 318 -37.92 17.06 -15.55
N ARG A 319 -38.25 17.53 -14.34
CA ARG A 319 -39.37 18.47 -14.10
C ARG A 319 -39.25 19.79 -14.88
N PRO A 320 -38.11 20.52 -14.89
CA PRO A 320 -37.97 21.74 -15.69
C PRO A 320 -38.09 21.50 -17.20
N LEU A 321 -37.67 20.32 -17.67
CA LEU A 321 -37.70 19.95 -19.09
C LEU A 321 -39.08 19.44 -19.55
N GLY A 322 -40.04 19.24 -18.62
CA GLY A 322 -41.33 18.61 -18.94
C GLY A 322 -41.19 17.14 -19.36
N VAL A 323 -40.08 16.48 -19.02
CA VAL A 323 -39.76 15.11 -19.43
C VAL A 323 -40.15 14.13 -18.32
N PRO A 324 -40.78 12.98 -18.64
CA PRO A 324 -41.07 11.94 -17.66
C PRO A 324 -39.81 11.44 -16.95
N GLU A 325 -39.96 11.08 -15.68
CA GLU A 325 -38.84 10.56 -14.86
C GLU A 325 -38.16 9.34 -15.50
N ILE A 326 -38.95 8.43 -16.09
CA ILE A 326 -38.44 7.22 -16.75
C ILE A 326 -37.45 7.51 -17.89
N GLU A 327 -37.70 8.57 -18.66
CA GLU A 327 -36.82 8.97 -19.77
C GLU A 327 -35.56 9.64 -19.24
N THR A 328 -35.69 10.42 -18.17
CA THR A 328 -34.56 11.06 -17.49
C THR A 328 -33.66 9.99 -16.84
N GLU A 329 -34.25 8.96 -16.24
CA GLU A 329 -33.51 7.84 -15.66
C GLU A 329 -32.78 7.02 -16.74
N ALA A 330 -33.40 6.79 -17.90
CA ALA A 330 -32.73 6.15 -19.03
C ALA A 330 -31.49 6.94 -19.51
N ALA A 331 -31.60 8.27 -19.59
CA ALA A 331 -30.47 9.14 -19.92
C ALA A 331 -29.36 9.08 -18.86
N LEU A 332 -29.72 9.05 -17.57
CA LEU A 332 -28.79 8.93 -16.45
C LEU A 332 -28.06 7.58 -16.42
N VAL A 333 -28.77 6.48 -16.72
CA VAL A 333 -28.17 5.13 -16.85
C VAL A 333 -27.17 5.08 -18.01
N ALA A 334 -27.47 5.74 -19.14
CA ALA A 334 -26.50 5.84 -20.23
C ALA A 334 -25.25 6.64 -19.82
N LEU A 335 -25.41 7.75 -19.10
CA LEU A 335 -24.30 8.54 -18.56
C LEU A 335 -23.49 7.78 -17.49
N GLU A 336 -24.12 6.88 -16.73
CA GLU A 336 -23.45 5.99 -15.78
C GLU A 336 -22.58 4.97 -16.51
N ALA A 337 -23.07 4.40 -17.62
CA ALA A 337 -22.30 3.49 -18.47
C ALA A 337 -21.11 4.19 -19.15
N GLU A 338 -21.23 5.48 -19.46
CA GLU A 338 -20.13 6.34 -19.93
C GLU A 338 -19.15 6.75 -18.81
N GLY A 339 -19.50 6.52 -17.55
CA GLY A 339 -18.67 6.83 -16.39
C GLY A 339 -18.69 8.31 -15.96
N VAL A 340 -19.72 9.06 -16.32
CA VAL A 340 -19.85 10.50 -16.01
C VAL A 340 -20.48 10.72 -14.63
N VAL A 341 -21.46 9.88 -14.31
CA VAL A 341 -22.26 9.98 -13.08
C VAL A 341 -22.10 8.73 -12.21
N LEU A 342 -22.47 8.87 -10.95
CA LEU A 342 -22.67 7.76 -10.02
C LEU A 342 -24.06 7.86 -9.40
N ARG A 343 -24.72 6.71 -9.29
CA ARG A 343 -26.00 6.53 -8.60
C ARG A 343 -25.77 6.12 -7.15
N GLY A 344 -26.41 6.77 -6.19
CA GLY A 344 -26.24 6.45 -4.77
C GLY A 344 -27.19 7.20 -3.84
N ARG A 345 -26.87 7.22 -2.55
CA ARG A 345 -27.57 8.02 -1.53
C ARG A 345 -26.54 8.91 -0.84
N PHE A 346 -26.49 10.16 -1.25
CA PHE A 346 -25.41 11.08 -0.91
C PHE A 346 -25.84 12.07 0.18
N THR A 347 -27.10 12.52 0.17
CA THR A 347 -27.63 13.50 1.12
C THR A 347 -28.09 12.83 2.43
N PRO A 348 -27.49 13.14 3.61
CA PRO A 348 -27.81 12.45 4.88
C PRO A 348 -29.22 12.71 5.41
N THR A 349 -29.80 13.87 5.10
CA THR A 349 -31.08 14.37 5.62
C THR A 349 -32.27 14.03 4.73
N ALA A 350 -32.04 13.58 3.49
CA ALA A 350 -33.08 13.09 2.61
C ALA A 350 -33.37 11.63 2.99
N GLY A 351 -34.26 11.41 3.96
CA GLY A 351 -34.80 10.08 4.29
C GLY A 351 -35.68 9.46 3.19
N GLY A 352 -35.45 9.83 1.92
CA GLY A 352 -36.16 9.33 0.76
C GLY A 352 -35.57 8.01 0.26
N ALA A 353 -36.45 7.11 -0.20
CA ALA A 353 -36.04 5.83 -0.78
C ALA A 353 -35.40 5.96 -2.18
N GLU A 354 -35.56 7.11 -2.83
CA GLU A 354 -35.17 7.38 -4.21
C GLU A 354 -33.65 7.50 -4.40
N PRO A 355 -33.09 6.94 -5.49
CA PRO A 355 -31.67 7.07 -5.81
C PRO A 355 -31.32 8.50 -6.26
N GLU A 356 -30.25 9.04 -5.70
CA GLU A 356 -29.63 10.29 -6.15
C GLU A 356 -28.54 10.02 -7.19
N TRP A 357 -28.32 10.98 -8.07
CA TRP A 357 -27.34 10.99 -9.12
C TRP A 357 -26.41 12.19 -8.94
N CYS A 358 -25.11 11.98 -9.10
CA CYS A 358 -24.12 13.05 -9.01
C CYS A 358 -23.01 12.83 -10.04
N GLU A 359 -22.51 13.93 -10.63
CA GLU A 359 -21.31 13.89 -11.45
C GLU A 359 -20.10 13.43 -10.62
N ARG A 360 -19.29 12.51 -11.16
CA ARG A 360 -18.13 11.93 -10.44
C ARG A 360 -17.17 12.98 -9.91
N ARG A 361 -16.89 14.05 -10.68
CA ARG A 361 -15.95 15.11 -10.29
C ARG A 361 -16.44 15.93 -9.10
N LEU A 362 -17.72 16.32 -9.12
CA LEU A 362 -18.33 17.02 -7.99
C LEU A 362 -18.40 16.12 -6.75
N LEU A 363 -18.77 14.86 -6.93
CA LEU A 363 -18.82 13.89 -5.85
C LEU A 363 -17.45 13.68 -5.18
N ALA A 364 -16.38 13.56 -5.98
CA ALA A 364 -15.02 13.48 -5.47
C ALA A 364 -14.59 14.76 -4.72
N ARG A 365 -15.02 15.95 -5.15
CA ARG A 365 -14.81 17.21 -4.40
C ARG A 365 -15.54 17.20 -3.06
N ILE A 366 -16.82 16.82 -3.04
CA ILE A 366 -17.64 16.73 -1.81
C ILE A 366 -16.99 15.78 -0.82
N HIS A 367 -16.56 14.62 -1.30
CA HIS A 367 -15.90 13.62 -0.49
C HIS A 367 -14.57 14.14 0.08
N ARG A 368 -13.74 14.80 -0.72
CA ARG A 368 -12.49 15.44 -0.26
C ARG A 368 -12.74 16.50 0.81
N TYR A 369 -13.76 17.34 0.67
CA TYR A 369 -14.09 18.34 1.70
C TYR A 369 -14.62 17.70 2.98
N THR A 370 -15.44 16.66 2.86
CA THR A 370 -15.93 15.87 3.99
C THR A 370 -14.76 15.28 4.78
N LEU A 371 -13.84 14.59 4.09
CA LEU A 371 -12.63 14.03 4.72
C LEU A 371 -11.71 15.11 5.27
N GLY A 372 -11.53 16.22 4.55
CA GLY A 372 -10.69 17.34 4.97
C GLY A 372 -11.15 17.96 6.29
N ARG A 373 -12.47 18.16 6.45
CA ARG A 373 -13.05 18.66 7.69
C ARG A 373 -12.87 17.66 8.84
N LEU A 374 -13.19 16.39 8.60
CA LEU A 374 -13.00 15.32 9.60
C LEU A 374 -11.54 15.19 10.04
N ARG A 375 -10.58 15.39 9.13
CA ARG A 375 -9.14 15.44 9.40
C ARG A 375 -8.75 16.64 10.27
N ALA A 376 -9.35 17.80 10.02
CA ALA A 376 -9.10 19.04 10.77
C ALA A 376 -9.64 19.01 12.20
N GLU A 377 -10.71 18.24 12.47
CA GLU A 377 -11.26 18.06 13.82
C GLU A 377 -10.40 17.16 14.75
N ILE A 378 -9.31 16.57 14.23
CA ILE A 378 -8.45 15.67 15.00
C ILE A 378 -7.35 16.47 15.69
N GLU A 379 -7.46 16.63 17.00
CA GLU A 379 -6.37 17.13 17.83
C GLU A 379 -5.33 16.03 18.11
N PRO A 380 -4.05 16.22 17.74
CA PRO A 380 -3.04 15.18 17.88
C PRO A 380 -2.63 14.96 19.35
N VAL A 381 -2.37 13.70 19.71
CA VAL A 381 -1.89 13.32 21.04
C VAL A 381 -0.37 13.18 21.08
N SER A 382 0.21 13.19 22.29
CA SER A 382 1.66 12.98 22.48
C SER A 382 2.06 11.51 22.24
N ALA A 383 3.36 11.27 21.96
CA ALA A 383 3.89 9.90 21.86
C ALA A 383 3.71 9.09 23.16
N ALA A 384 3.75 9.75 24.32
CA ALA A 384 3.51 9.12 25.62
C ALA A 384 2.04 8.68 25.76
N ASP A 385 1.09 9.52 25.35
CA ASP A 385 -0.33 9.16 25.34
C ASP A 385 -0.65 8.04 24.37
N LEU A 386 0.02 7.99 23.21
CA LEU A 386 -0.10 6.86 22.29
C LEU A 386 0.36 5.56 22.98
N MET A 387 1.49 5.57 23.70
CA MET A 387 1.95 4.38 24.42
C MET A 387 0.99 3.96 25.54
N ARG A 388 0.44 4.91 26.31
CA ARG A 388 -0.60 4.64 27.31
C ARG A 388 -1.84 4.01 26.69
N PHE A 389 -2.26 4.54 25.53
CA PHE A 389 -3.35 3.97 24.74
C PHE A 389 -3.03 2.55 24.30
N LEU A 390 -1.83 2.30 23.73
CA LEU A 390 -1.43 0.99 23.26
C LEU A 390 -1.35 -0.06 24.38
N PHE A 391 -0.96 0.32 25.60
CA PHE A 391 -0.97 -0.60 26.75
C PHE A 391 -2.38 -1.05 27.13
N ALA A 392 -3.37 -0.16 27.05
CA ALA A 392 -4.78 -0.51 27.25
C ALA A 392 -5.33 -1.27 26.04
N TRP A 393 -5.10 -0.78 24.82
CA TRP A 393 -5.57 -1.34 23.55
C TRP A 393 -5.13 -2.80 23.38
N GLN A 394 -3.85 -3.09 23.62
CA GLN A 394 -3.31 -4.46 23.54
C GLN A 394 -3.38 -5.22 24.87
N ARG A 395 -4.15 -4.73 25.86
CA ARG A 395 -4.46 -5.45 27.12
C ARG A 395 -3.24 -5.76 28.01
N VAL A 396 -2.15 -5.01 27.88
CA VAL A 396 -0.95 -5.17 28.74
C VAL A 396 -1.17 -4.53 30.11
N ASP A 397 -1.94 -3.45 30.12
CA ASP A 397 -2.43 -2.77 31.31
C ASP A 397 -3.25 -3.73 32.21
N PRO A 398 -3.02 -3.77 33.54
CA PRO A 398 -3.69 -4.71 34.43
C PRO A 398 -5.22 -4.67 34.39
N GLU A 399 -5.85 -3.51 34.16
CA GLU A 399 -7.31 -3.38 34.16
C GLU A 399 -7.97 -3.99 32.92
N HIS A 400 -7.20 -4.15 31.83
CA HIS A 400 -7.72 -4.54 30.52
C HIS A 400 -7.35 -5.97 30.12
N ARG A 401 -6.70 -6.74 31.01
CA ARG A 401 -6.25 -8.11 30.72
C ARG A 401 -7.42 -9.03 30.39
N ALA A 402 -7.21 -9.88 29.39
CA ALA A 402 -8.19 -10.85 28.97
C ALA A 402 -8.19 -12.08 29.90
N GLY A 403 -9.33 -12.77 30.00
CA GLY A 403 -9.47 -14.00 30.78
C GLY A 403 -10.06 -15.15 29.96
N GLY A 404 -9.67 -16.38 30.30
CA GLY A 404 -10.22 -17.60 29.69
C GLY A 404 -9.85 -17.83 28.23
N LEU A 405 -10.53 -18.80 27.60
CA LEU A 405 -10.25 -19.24 26.22
C LEU A 405 -10.50 -18.14 25.17
N GLU A 406 -11.66 -17.48 25.24
CA GLU A 406 -12.00 -16.38 24.31
C GLU A 406 -11.10 -15.16 24.51
N GLY A 407 -10.62 -14.92 25.73
CA GLY A 407 -9.64 -13.88 25.99
C GLY A 407 -8.32 -14.11 25.26
N VAL A 408 -7.80 -15.33 25.32
CA VAL A 408 -6.59 -15.72 24.56
C VAL A 408 -6.85 -15.62 23.05
N ALA A 409 -8.01 -16.08 22.58
CA ALA A 409 -8.38 -15.98 21.17
C ALA A 409 -8.41 -14.53 20.68
N ALA A 410 -8.98 -13.60 21.47
CA ALA A 410 -9.03 -12.18 21.14
C ALA A 410 -7.64 -11.53 21.12
N VAL A 411 -6.71 -11.96 21.99
CA VAL A 411 -5.31 -11.50 21.97
C VAL A 411 -4.58 -12.03 20.73
N VAL A 412 -4.77 -13.30 20.38
CA VAL A 412 -4.17 -13.86 19.15
C VAL A 412 -4.72 -13.18 17.90
N ALA A 413 -6.03 -12.92 17.84
CA ALA A 413 -6.65 -12.20 16.72
C ALA A 413 -6.16 -10.75 16.59
N GLN A 414 -5.76 -10.12 17.70
CA GLN A 414 -5.17 -8.78 17.71
C GLN A 414 -3.70 -8.76 17.27
N LEU A 415 -2.95 -9.81 17.62
CA LEU A 415 -1.55 -9.99 17.24
C LEU A 415 -1.38 -10.87 15.99
N ASP A 416 -2.46 -11.07 15.24
CA ASP A 416 -2.56 -11.98 14.11
C ASP A 416 -1.45 -11.73 13.09
N GLY A 417 -0.56 -12.70 12.91
CA GLY A 417 0.57 -12.62 11.96
C GLY A 417 1.82 -11.88 12.48
N PHE A 418 1.86 -11.42 13.74
CA PHE A 418 3.08 -10.83 14.30
C PHE A 418 4.10 -11.89 14.67
N GLU A 419 5.37 -11.70 14.30
CA GLU A 419 6.43 -12.65 14.66
C GLU A 419 7.19 -12.22 15.92
N VAL A 420 7.25 -13.13 16.90
CA VAL A 420 8.11 -13.01 18.07
C VAL A 420 8.94 -14.27 18.26
N PRO A 421 10.08 -14.22 18.98
CA PRO A 421 10.83 -15.41 19.34
C PRO A 421 9.91 -16.47 19.97
N ALA A 422 10.03 -17.73 19.54
CA ALA A 422 9.15 -18.83 19.98
C ALA A 422 8.98 -18.91 21.51
N SER A 423 10.05 -18.69 22.27
CA SER A 423 9.99 -18.73 23.74
C SER A 423 9.26 -17.54 24.39
N ALA A 424 9.09 -16.43 23.67
CA ALA A 424 8.51 -15.19 24.20
C ALA A 424 6.98 -15.19 24.17
N TRP A 425 6.34 -15.98 23.30
CA TRP A 425 4.87 -16.04 23.16
C TRP A 425 4.17 -16.33 24.49
N GLU A 426 4.41 -17.50 25.08
CA GLU A 426 3.74 -17.90 26.33
C GLU A 426 4.37 -17.24 27.56
N ALA A 427 5.69 -16.96 27.53
CA ALA A 427 6.42 -16.45 28.68
C ALA A 427 6.16 -14.96 28.95
N ASP A 428 6.07 -14.18 27.88
CA ASP A 428 6.07 -12.73 27.94
C ASP A 428 4.82 -12.13 27.29
N VAL A 429 4.49 -12.49 26.04
CA VAL A 429 3.46 -11.80 25.24
C VAL A 429 2.04 -12.15 25.70
N LEU A 430 1.69 -13.43 25.80
CA LEU A 430 0.37 -13.91 26.23
C LEU A 430 0.22 -13.76 27.74
N ALA A 431 1.26 -14.11 28.50
CA ALA A 431 1.30 -13.85 29.94
C ALA A 431 1.16 -12.36 30.25
N ALA A 432 1.58 -11.45 29.33
CA ALA A 432 1.36 -10.01 29.46
C ALA A 432 -0.09 -9.58 29.45
N ARG A 433 -0.86 -10.20 28.54
CA ARG A 433 -2.18 -9.76 28.11
C ARG A 433 -3.33 -10.57 28.70
N CYS A 434 -3.04 -11.75 29.21
CA CYS A 434 -4.02 -12.66 29.78
C CYS A 434 -3.77 -12.86 31.29
N GLU A 435 -4.80 -12.64 32.10
CA GLU A 435 -4.76 -12.95 33.52
C GLU A 435 -4.76 -14.47 33.72
N GLY A 436 -3.87 -14.97 34.58
CA GLY A 436 -3.81 -16.41 34.89
C GLY A 436 -3.55 -17.32 33.69
N TYR A 437 -2.83 -16.85 32.65
CA TYR A 437 -2.58 -17.61 31.42
C TYR A 437 -2.13 -19.07 31.67
N ASP A 438 -2.86 -20.01 31.06
CA ASP A 438 -2.53 -21.43 31.05
C ASP A 438 -2.19 -21.90 29.62
N PRO A 439 -1.06 -22.60 29.40
CA PRO A 439 -0.66 -23.09 28.08
C PRO A 439 -1.71 -23.98 27.38
N GLY A 440 -2.53 -24.71 28.14
CA GLY A 440 -3.56 -25.58 27.58
C GLY A 440 -4.66 -24.82 26.82
N LEU A 441 -4.86 -23.54 27.10
CA LEU A 441 -5.81 -22.68 26.37
C LEU A 441 -5.36 -22.49 24.91
N LEU A 442 -4.08 -22.23 24.69
CA LEU A 442 -3.54 -22.06 23.33
C LEU A 442 -3.56 -23.39 22.56
N ASP A 443 -3.26 -24.50 23.23
CA ASP A 443 -3.37 -25.83 22.62
C ASP A 443 -4.81 -26.13 22.18
N THR A 444 -5.79 -25.78 23.01
CA THR A 444 -7.22 -25.93 22.67
C THR A 444 -7.60 -25.12 21.43
N LEU A 445 -7.10 -23.89 21.30
CA LEU A 445 -7.34 -23.05 20.11
C LEU A 445 -6.68 -23.60 18.84
N CYS A 446 -5.50 -24.21 18.97
CA CYS A 446 -4.83 -24.88 17.85
C CYS A 446 -5.59 -26.15 17.43
N LEU A 447 -5.99 -26.98 18.40
CA LEU A 447 -6.68 -28.25 18.16
C LEU A 447 -8.07 -28.05 17.55
N THR A 448 -8.78 -26.97 17.93
CA THR A 448 -10.06 -26.58 17.32
C THR A 448 -9.88 -25.97 15.93
N GLY A 449 -8.65 -25.72 15.49
CA GLY A 449 -8.34 -25.16 14.18
C GLY A 449 -8.60 -23.67 14.05
N ARG A 450 -8.87 -22.94 15.15
CA ARG A 450 -9.04 -21.48 15.14
C ARG A 450 -7.72 -20.75 14.93
N VAL A 451 -6.66 -21.26 15.56
CA VAL A 451 -5.32 -20.67 15.53
C VAL A 451 -4.34 -21.64 14.89
N ALA A 452 -3.44 -21.11 14.09
CA ALA A 452 -2.27 -21.83 13.59
C ALA A 452 -1.00 -21.07 13.97
N TRP A 453 0.13 -21.76 13.93
CA TRP A 453 1.43 -21.18 14.23
C TRP A 453 2.46 -21.55 13.16
N GLY A 454 3.43 -20.68 12.95
CA GLY A 454 4.48 -20.90 11.97
C GLY A 454 5.29 -19.64 11.73
N ARG A 455 6.42 -19.76 11.02
CA ARG A 455 7.21 -18.60 10.60
C ARG A 455 6.72 -18.09 9.25
N LEU A 456 6.46 -16.78 9.15
CA LEU A 456 5.94 -16.07 7.97
C LEU A 456 7.04 -15.33 7.19
N SER A 457 8.04 -14.75 7.86
CA SER A 457 9.10 -13.94 7.22
C SER A 457 10.07 -14.72 6.32
N GLY A 458 10.03 -16.05 6.37
CA GLY A 458 11.04 -16.91 5.76
C GLY A 458 12.40 -16.74 6.45
N GLY A 459 13.31 -17.70 6.27
CA GLY A 459 14.66 -17.56 6.82
C GLY A 459 15.53 -18.78 6.61
N SER A 460 16.81 -18.62 6.96
CA SER A 460 17.80 -19.71 6.89
C SER A 460 17.67 -20.65 8.09
N ALA A 461 17.77 -21.95 7.80
CA ALA A 461 17.97 -23.02 8.78
C ALA A 461 19.35 -22.86 9.45
N GLY A 462 19.39 -22.38 10.69
CA GLY A 462 20.68 -22.30 11.41
C GLY A 462 20.63 -21.84 12.86
N GLY A 463 19.50 -21.28 13.33
CA GLY A 463 19.36 -20.79 14.70
C GLY A 463 18.63 -21.77 15.63
N PRO A 464 18.86 -21.72 16.95
CA PRO A 464 18.02 -22.42 17.92
C PRO A 464 16.54 -22.03 17.77
N ILE A 465 15.64 -23.01 17.76
CA ILE A 465 14.19 -22.80 17.59
C ILE A 465 13.62 -21.80 18.63
N LYS A 466 14.16 -21.78 19.84
CA LYS A 466 13.76 -20.85 20.92
C LYS A 466 13.85 -19.36 20.53
N THR A 467 14.81 -18.99 19.69
CA THR A 467 15.02 -17.60 19.22
C THR A 467 14.42 -17.35 17.84
N THR A 468 13.87 -18.39 17.21
CA THR A 468 13.27 -18.26 15.88
C THR A 468 12.00 -17.42 15.98
N PRO A 469 11.82 -16.42 15.10
CA PRO A 469 10.56 -15.69 14.99
C PRO A 469 9.44 -16.63 14.52
N ILE A 470 8.40 -16.76 15.33
CA ILE A 470 7.20 -17.55 15.05
C ILE A 470 6.00 -16.60 15.19
N ALA A 471 5.06 -16.66 14.25
CA ALA A 471 3.77 -16.01 14.35
C ALA A 471 2.71 -16.97 14.87
N LEU A 472 1.77 -16.42 15.62
CA LEU A 472 0.43 -16.99 15.81
C LEU A 472 -0.50 -16.23 14.88
N PHE A 473 -1.34 -16.95 14.15
CA PHE A 473 -2.29 -16.35 13.23
C PHE A 473 -3.60 -17.14 13.19
N LEU A 474 -4.67 -16.47 12.80
CA LEU A 474 -5.96 -17.11 12.57
C LEU A 474 -5.84 -18.03 11.35
N ARG A 475 -6.31 -19.27 11.49
CA ARG A 475 -6.13 -20.28 10.43
C ARG A 475 -6.79 -19.87 9.12
N GLU A 476 -7.92 -19.16 9.20
CA GLU A 476 -8.63 -18.58 8.05
C GLU A 476 -7.80 -17.54 7.27
N HIS A 477 -6.84 -16.88 7.93
CA HIS A 477 -5.95 -15.89 7.33
C HIS A 477 -4.64 -16.50 6.81
N ALA A 478 -4.43 -17.81 6.97
CA ALA A 478 -3.19 -18.47 6.59
C ALA A 478 -2.82 -18.27 5.11
N PRO A 479 -3.74 -18.38 4.12
CA PRO A 479 -3.40 -18.17 2.72
C PRO A 479 -2.83 -16.78 2.42
N GLN A 480 -3.38 -15.75 3.07
CA GLN A 480 -2.99 -14.35 2.87
C GLN A 480 -1.65 -14.05 3.55
N TRP A 481 -1.41 -14.59 4.75
CA TRP A 481 -0.13 -14.43 5.45
C TRP A 481 1.03 -15.18 4.78
N LEU A 482 0.77 -16.37 4.24
CA LEU A 482 1.80 -17.20 3.61
C LEU A 482 2.13 -16.75 2.18
N GLY A 483 1.17 -16.17 1.47
CA GLY A 483 1.31 -15.75 0.08
C GLY A 483 1.71 -16.91 -0.85
N GLU A 484 2.26 -16.58 -2.02
CA GLU A 484 2.87 -17.57 -2.92
C GLU A 484 4.26 -17.96 -2.41
N ARG A 485 4.30 -18.86 -1.43
CA ARG A 485 5.55 -19.45 -0.95
C ARG A 485 5.97 -20.57 -1.88
N GLN A 486 7.05 -20.35 -2.63
CA GLN A 486 7.80 -21.45 -3.21
C GLN A 486 8.41 -22.28 -2.07
N LEU A 487 8.29 -23.60 -2.15
CA LEU A 487 9.04 -24.53 -1.31
C LEU A 487 10.52 -24.26 -1.58
N ALA A 488 11.13 -23.43 -0.75
CA ALA A 488 12.47 -22.95 -1.00
C ALA A 488 13.44 -24.14 -1.15
N GLU A 489 14.22 -24.15 -2.23
CA GLU A 489 15.39 -25.03 -2.40
C GLU A 489 16.51 -24.56 -1.47
N GLN A 490 16.28 -24.61 -0.16
CA GLN A 490 17.32 -24.40 0.83
C GLN A 490 18.08 -25.72 1.07
N PRO A 491 19.38 -25.67 1.40
CA PRO A 491 20.12 -26.85 1.79
C PRO A 491 19.67 -27.30 3.19
N PHE A 492 18.66 -28.16 3.24
CA PHE A 492 18.24 -28.85 4.45
C PHE A 492 19.26 -29.92 4.83
N SER A 493 19.33 -30.27 6.11
CA SER A 493 19.98 -31.52 6.50
C SER A 493 19.30 -32.73 5.82
N SER A 494 20.04 -33.84 5.66
CA SER A 494 19.49 -35.08 5.10
C SER A 494 18.25 -35.55 5.87
N ASP A 495 18.27 -35.39 7.19
CA ASP A 495 17.20 -35.80 8.09
C ASP A 495 15.96 -34.90 7.92
N ALA A 496 16.17 -33.58 7.79
CA ALA A 496 15.09 -32.62 7.50
C ALA A 496 14.48 -32.81 6.11
N ALA A 497 15.30 -33.10 5.10
CA ALA A 497 14.80 -33.42 3.75
C ALA A 497 13.95 -34.71 3.77
N ALA A 498 14.40 -35.77 4.45
CA ALA A 498 13.65 -37.02 4.56
C ALA A 498 12.29 -36.83 5.24
N VAL A 499 12.23 -36.07 6.34
CA VAL A 499 10.97 -35.75 7.04
C VAL A 499 10.05 -34.89 6.16
N ARG A 500 10.59 -33.90 5.46
CA ARG A 500 9.83 -33.07 4.52
C ARG A 500 9.21 -33.92 3.41
N ASP A 501 10.01 -34.77 2.76
CA ASP A 501 9.56 -35.59 1.63
C ASP A 501 8.48 -36.58 2.06
N LEU A 502 8.59 -37.13 3.28
CA LEU A 502 7.56 -37.97 3.87
C LEU A 502 6.23 -37.21 4.05
N LEU A 503 6.28 -35.96 4.54
CA LEU A 503 5.10 -35.11 4.69
C LEU A 503 4.51 -34.68 3.33
N VAL A 504 5.34 -34.49 2.30
CA VAL A 504 4.87 -34.23 0.92
C VAL A 504 4.11 -35.45 0.39
N GLN A 505 4.62 -36.65 0.61
CA GLN A 505 4.04 -37.89 0.06
C GLN A 505 2.79 -38.35 0.81
N ARG A 506 2.77 -38.24 2.15
CA ARG A 506 1.71 -38.83 3.00
C ARG A 506 0.80 -37.79 3.65
N GLY A 507 1.09 -36.51 3.51
CA GLY A 507 0.34 -35.44 4.16
C GLY A 507 0.64 -35.34 5.66
N ALA A 508 -0.38 -34.94 6.44
CA ALA A 508 -0.23 -34.68 7.87
C ALA A 508 -0.09 -35.98 8.68
N LEU A 509 0.97 -36.11 9.48
CA LEU A 509 1.34 -37.32 10.21
C LEU A 509 1.56 -37.05 11.71
N PHE A 510 1.21 -38.01 12.57
CA PHE A 510 1.59 -37.96 13.98
C PHE A 510 3.10 -38.21 14.15
N PHE A 511 3.66 -37.77 15.28
CA PHE A 511 5.10 -37.89 15.54
C PHE A 511 5.62 -39.34 15.47
N HIS A 512 4.87 -40.32 15.99
CA HIS A 512 5.27 -41.73 15.94
C HIS A 512 5.26 -42.29 14.51
N GLU A 513 4.37 -41.79 13.65
CA GLU A 513 4.31 -42.15 12.22
C GLU A 513 5.50 -41.54 11.45
N LEU A 514 5.95 -40.34 11.83
CA LEU A 514 7.16 -39.74 11.26
C LEU A 514 8.41 -40.54 11.62
N VAL A 515 8.54 -40.99 12.88
CA VAL A 515 9.66 -41.85 13.31
C VAL A 515 9.63 -43.18 12.56
N ALA A 516 8.47 -43.84 12.49
CA ALA A 516 8.33 -45.12 11.79
C ALA A 516 8.55 -45.00 10.27
N GLY A 517 8.04 -43.92 9.66
CA GLY A 517 8.09 -43.69 8.22
C GLY A 517 9.43 -43.18 7.70
N SER A 518 10.20 -42.45 8.52
CA SER A 518 11.54 -41.96 8.14
C SER A 518 12.67 -42.93 8.49
N GLY A 519 12.46 -43.85 9.45
CA GLY A 519 13.51 -44.74 9.95
C GLY A 519 14.58 -44.05 10.80
N LEU A 520 14.38 -42.77 11.14
CA LEU A 520 15.30 -41.97 11.94
C LEU A 520 15.08 -42.18 13.45
N LEU A 521 16.11 -41.89 14.25
CA LEU A 521 15.95 -41.86 15.71
C LEU A 521 15.02 -40.73 16.14
N VAL A 522 14.33 -40.90 17.28
CA VAL A 522 13.43 -39.89 17.87
C VAL A 522 14.10 -38.51 17.95
N THR A 523 15.36 -38.45 18.40
CA THR A 523 16.10 -37.19 18.51
C THR A 523 16.42 -36.55 17.17
N GLN A 524 16.63 -37.34 16.12
CA GLN A 524 16.86 -36.84 14.76
C GLN A 524 15.58 -36.26 14.17
N VAL A 525 14.43 -36.92 14.38
CA VAL A 525 13.12 -36.37 13.97
C VAL A 525 12.80 -35.09 14.73
N GLU A 526 13.09 -35.02 16.04
CA GLU A 526 12.96 -33.76 16.81
C GLU A 526 13.82 -32.63 16.22
N GLN A 527 15.08 -32.92 15.87
CA GLN A 527 15.99 -31.94 15.26
C GLN A 527 15.52 -31.50 13.86
N ALA A 528 15.12 -32.46 13.02
CA ALA A 528 14.57 -32.23 11.69
C ALA A 528 13.32 -31.34 11.72
N LEU A 529 12.36 -31.64 12.61
CA LEU A 529 11.18 -30.80 12.80
C LEU A 529 11.53 -29.40 13.32
N GLY A 530 12.53 -29.30 14.20
CA GLY A 530 13.05 -28.01 14.67
C GLY A 530 13.67 -27.18 13.54
N GLU A 531 14.40 -27.80 12.62
CA GLU A 531 14.98 -27.16 11.45
C GLU A 531 13.89 -26.69 10.47
N LEU A 532 12.95 -27.57 10.14
CA LEU A 532 11.82 -27.26 9.24
C LEU A 532 10.90 -26.17 9.82
N ALA A 533 10.63 -26.20 11.13
CA ALA A 533 9.86 -25.17 11.81
C ALA A 533 10.63 -23.84 11.86
N GLY A 534 11.96 -23.94 11.99
CA GLY A 534 12.91 -22.83 11.91
C GLY A 534 12.80 -22.04 10.60
N VAL A 535 12.64 -22.73 9.47
CA VAL A 535 12.46 -22.13 8.13
C VAL A 535 11.01 -21.72 7.88
N GLY A 536 10.06 -22.30 8.62
CA GLY A 536 8.62 -22.02 8.48
C GLY A 536 7.88 -22.95 7.54
N LEU A 537 8.39 -24.18 7.33
CA LEU A 537 7.79 -25.17 6.44
C LEU A 537 6.83 -26.14 7.12
N VAL A 538 6.93 -26.31 8.44
CA VAL A 538 6.05 -27.22 9.19
C VAL A 538 5.32 -26.51 10.30
N THR A 539 4.12 -27.01 10.59
CA THR A 539 3.29 -26.64 11.74
C THR A 539 2.71 -27.91 12.38
N SER A 540 2.08 -27.79 13.54
CA SER A 540 1.37 -28.89 14.20
C SER A 540 0.02 -28.45 14.75
N ASP A 541 -0.90 -29.41 14.91
CA ASP A 541 -2.27 -29.21 15.43
C ASP A 541 -2.30 -28.63 16.88
N SER A 542 -1.16 -28.58 17.58
CA SER A 542 -1.01 -28.02 18.93
C SER A 542 0.29 -27.23 19.09
N PHE A 543 0.30 -26.22 19.96
CA PHE A 543 1.52 -25.46 20.30
C PHE A 543 2.47 -26.28 21.20
N ALA A 544 1.97 -27.35 21.83
CA ALA A 544 2.75 -28.29 22.62
C ALA A 544 3.96 -28.88 21.86
N GLY A 545 3.85 -29.07 20.54
CA GLY A 545 4.97 -29.52 19.70
C GLY A 545 6.13 -28.54 19.71
N LEU A 546 5.85 -27.25 19.51
CA LEU A 546 6.87 -26.21 19.57
C LEU A 546 7.46 -26.06 20.98
N ARG A 547 6.66 -26.19 22.04
CA ARG A 547 7.19 -26.22 23.43
C ARG A 547 8.17 -27.35 23.67
N ALA A 548 7.91 -28.53 23.11
CA ALA A 548 8.81 -29.67 23.25
C ALA A 548 10.15 -29.39 22.56
N LEU A 549 10.13 -28.74 21.39
CA LEU A 549 11.33 -28.36 20.64
C LEU A 549 12.15 -27.25 21.31
N THR A 550 11.51 -26.31 22.02
CA THR A 550 12.21 -25.24 22.75
C THR A 550 12.81 -25.70 24.09
N THR A 551 12.28 -26.77 24.68
CA THR A 551 12.69 -27.30 26.00
C THR A 551 13.73 -28.43 25.86
N PRO A 552 14.96 -28.28 26.43
CA PRO A 552 15.99 -29.31 26.32
C PRO A 552 15.55 -30.67 26.90
N SER A 553 15.82 -31.77 26.18
CA SER A 553 15.33 -33.12 26.50
C SER A 553 15.75 -33.63 27.90
N ARG A 554 16.96 -33.30 28.37
CA ARG A 554 17.45 -33.63 29.74
C ARG A 554 16.63 -33.01 30.87
N LYS A 555 15.83 -32.00 30.55
CA LYS A 555 15.13 -31.17 31.52
C LYS A 555 13.60 -31.36 31.51
N ARG A 556 13.08 -32.21 30.61
CA ARG A 556 11.67 -32.61 30.54
C ARG A 556 11.34 -33.56 31.72
N LYS A 557 11.24 -33.04 32.95
CA LYS A 557 10.85 -33.83 34.14
C LYS A 557 9.32 -33.88 34.28
N PRO A 558 8.71 -35.04 34.55
CA PRO A 558 7.29 -35.12 34.86
C PRO A 558 6.97 -34.43 36.20
N LEU A 559 5.81 -33.80 36.27
CA LEU A 559 5.31 -33.15 37.49
C LEU A 559 4.86 -34.23 38.49
N GLY A 560 5.65 -34.46 39.55
CA GLY A 560 5.31 -35.35 40.67
C GLY A 560 6.27 -36.53 40.84
N GLY A 561 7.07 -36.52 41.91
CA GLY A 561 8.05 -37.56 42.25
C GLY A 561 7.45 -38.80 42.92
N GLY A 562 6.56 -39.53 42.24
CA GLY A 562 5.93 -40.75 42.78
C GLY A 562 5.90 -41.91 41.79
N ARG A 563 6.38 -43.09 42.23
CA ARG A 563 6.38 -44.38 41.50
C ARG A 563 4.95 -44.86 41.18
N ARG A 564 4.34 -44.46 40.05
CA ARG A 564 3.24 -45.22 39.41
C ARG A 564 3.37 -45.16 37.89
N ARG A 565 3.21 -46.34 37.26
CA ARG A 565 3.27 -46.61 35.81
C ARG A 565 2.23 -45.78 35.05
N HIS A 566 2.63 -45.24 33.90
CA HIS A 566 1.86 -44.42 32.94
C HIS A 566 1.43 -43.03 33.43
N ARG A 567 2.35 -42.06 33.34
CA ARG A 567 1.98 -40.64 33.26
C ARG A 567 2.70 -40.01 32.09
N THR A 568 1.92 -39.59 31.09
CA THR A 568 2.31 -38.75 29.97
C THR A 568 3.00 -37.49 30.50
N VAL A 569 4.17 -37.18 29.96
CA VAL A 569 4.84 -35.89 30.21
C VAL A 569 3.87 -34.82 29.68
N PRO A 570 3.45 -33.81 30.47
CA PRO A 570 2.39 -32.88 30.04
C PRO A 570 2.71 -32.05 28.78
N PHE A 571 3.92 -32.21 28.22
CA PHE A 571 4.47 -31.40 27.13
C PHE A 571 5.43 -32.22 26.23
N GLY A 572 5.12 -33.49 25.99
CA GLY A 572 5.89 -34.33 25.06
C GLY A 572 5.66 -33.93 23.60
N ILE A 573 6.64 -34.12 22.73
CA ILE A 573 6.44 -33.86 21.29
C ILE A 573 5.34 -34.76 20.68
N GLU A 574 5.04 -35.88 21.32
CA GLU A 574 3.94 -36.79 20.99
C GLU A 574 2.55 -36.18 21.21
N SER A 575 2.41 -35.17 22.10
CA SER A 575 1.15 -34.45 22.31
C SER A 575 0.96 -33.26 21.37
N ALA A 576 1.82 -33.10 20.35
CA ALA A 576 1.73 -32.05 19.35
C ALA A 576 0.56 -32.23 18.36
N GLY A 577 -0.08 -33.41 18.35
CA GLY A 577 -1.03 -33.79 17.31
C GLY A 577 -0.31 -34.18 16.02
N ARG A 578 -0.93 -33.89 14.87
CA ARG A 578 -0.32 -34.13 13.56
C ARG A 578 0.58 -32.98 13.16
N TRP A 579 1.73 -33.31 12.58
CA TRP A 579 2.64 -32.40 11.91
C TRP A 579 2.26 -32.33 10.44
N SER A 580 2.24 -31.13 9.88
CA SER A 580 1.86 -30.89 8.49
C SER A 580 2.72 -29.80 7.87
N LEU A 581 2.79 -29.78 6.54
CA LEU A 581 3.47 -28.71 5.82
C LEU A 581 2.62 -27.45 5.82
N LEU A 582 3.27 -26.31 6.07
CA LEU A 582 2.66 -24.99 6.07
C LEU A 582 2.73 -24.39 4.65
N ILE A 583 1.91 -24.95 3.75
CA ILE A 583 1.84 -24.56 2.33
C ILE A 583 0.61 -23.68 2.12
N SER A 584 0.75 -22.65 1.29
CA SER A 584 -0.39 -21.87 0.81
C SER A 584 -1.03 -22.55 -0.40
N GLY A 585 -2.37 -22.57 -0.45
CA GLY A 585 -3.10 -23.02 -1.64
C GLY A 585 -3.01 -21.98 -2.77
N PRO A 586 -3.28 -22.35 -4.03
CA PRO A 586 -3.36 -21.39 -5.13
C PRO A 586 -4.51 -20.40 -4.89
N GLY A 587 -4.27 -19.10 -5.08
CA GLY A 587 -5.36 -18.14 -5.34
C GLY A 587 -5.68 -17.05 -4.30
N ALA A 588 -4.75 -16.63 -3.44
CA ALA A 588 -4.97 -15.40 -2.68
C ALA A 588 -4.80 -14.17 -3.60
N ASN A 589 -5.90 -13.49 -3.93
CA ASN A 589 -5.85 -12.23 -4.67
C ASN A 589 -4.96 -11.23 -3.91
N ARG A 590 -3.92 -10.70 -4.56
CA ARG A 590 -2.95 -9.77 -3.94
C ARG A 590 -3.64 -8.58 -3.28
N SER A 591 -4.71 -8.04 -3.88
CA SER A 591 -5.44 -6.91 -3.30
C SER A 591 -6.13 -7.27 -1.99
N GLN A 592 -6.77 -8.45 -1.93
CA GLN A 592 -7.41 -8.97 -0.71
C GLN A 592 -6.37 -9.26 0.38
N SER A 593 -5.20 -9.79 -0.02
CA SER A 593 -4.10 -10.02 0.92
C SER A 593 -3.61 -8.71 1.54
N VAL A 594 -3.38 -7.68 0.73
CA VAL A 594 -2.94 -6.36 1.24
C VAL A 594 -4.01 -5.74 2.14
N GLU A 595 -5.30 -5.84 1.80
CA GLU A 595 -6.38 -5.34 2.64
C GLU A 595 -6.45 -6.09 3.99
N LEU A 596 -6.25 -7.42 4.00
CA LEU A 596 -6.17 -8.20 5.23
C LEU A 596 -5.01 -7.75 6.12
N HIS A 597 -3.81 -7.55 5.55
CA HIS A 597 -2.66 -7.01 6.28
C HIS A 597 -2.97 -5.63 6.86
N ALA A 598 -3.57 -4.74 6.06
CA ALA A 598 -3.95 -3.40 6.48
C ALA A 598 -4.91 -3.44 7.69
N ARG A 599 -5.93 -4.30 7.64
CA ARG A 599 -6.91 -4.52 8.73
C ARG A 599 -6.27 -5.16 9.97
N ALA A 600 -5.38 -6.14 9.80
CA ALA A 600 -4.67 -6.77 10.91
C ALA A 600 -3.79 -5.75 11.66
N LEU A 601 -3.09 -4.88 10.94
CA LEU A 601 -2.29 -3.80 11.51
C LEU A 601 -3.16 -2.78 12.25
N LEU A 602 -4.27 -2.34 11.66
CA LEU A 602 -5.23 -1.44 12.31
C LEU A 602 -5.78 -2.03 13.61
N ARG A 603 -6.15 -3.32 13.62
CA ARG A 603 -6.60 -4.01 14.85
C ARG A 603 -5.49 -4.08 15.90
N ARG A 604 -4.25 -4.29 15.48
CA ARG A 604 -3.10 -4.43 16.38
C ARG A 604 -2.72 -3.14 17.07
N TYR A 605 -2.61 -2.04 16.33
CA TYR A 605 -2.09 -0.78 16.83
C TYR A 605 -3.15 0.30 17.05
N GLY A 606 -4.35 0.15 16.48
CA GLY A 606 -5.42 1.15 16.51
C GLY A 606 -5.14 2.33 15.58
N VAL A 607 -3.95 2.92 15.68
CA VAL A 607 -3.43 4.03 14.86
C VAL A 607 -2.20 3.56 14.09
N ILE A 608 -2.20 3.72 12.77
CA ILE A 608 -1.15 3.30 11.86
C ILE A 608 -0.49 4.49 11.15
N PHE A 609 0.83 4.44 11.10
CA PHE A 609 1.70 5.32 10.32
C PHE A 609 3.02 4.60 10.07
N HIS A 610 3.77 4.97 9.03
CA HIS A 610 4.94 4.22 8.56
C HIS A 610 5.93 3.81 9.67
N ARG A 611 6.24 4.71 10.62
CA ARG A 611 7.21 4.42 11.70
C ARG A 611 6.75 3.32 12.67
N VAL A 612 5.44 3.16 12.92
CA VAL A 612 4.93 2.14 13.86
C VAL A 612 5.19 0.72 13.36
N LEU A 613 5.33 0.56 12.03
CA LEU A 613 5.57 -0.72 11.37
C LEU A 613 7.04 -1.18 11.42
N ALA A 614 7.94 -0.43 12.05
CA ALA A 614 9.37 -0.76 12.08
C ALA A 614 9.69 -2.10 12.77
N ARG A 615 8.73 -2.69 13.50
CA ARG A 615 8.84 -3.99 14.16
C ARG A 615 8.22 -5.14 13.37
N GLU A 616 7.49 -4.83 12.30
CA GLU A 616 6.79 -5.80 11.48
C GLU A 616 7.72 -6.43 10.45
N ALA A 617 7.53 -7.72 10.19
CA ALA A 617 8.29 -8.47 9.20
C ALA A 617 7.34 -9.05 8.13
N GLY A 618 7.81 -9.14 6.88
CA GLY A 618 7.04 -9.77 5.79
C GLY A 618 5.82 -8.99 5.30
N LEU A 619 5.70 -7.70 5.61
CA LEU A 619 4.59 -6.88 5.14
C LEU A 619 4.67 -6.53 3.65
N PRO A 620 3.53 -6.29 2.98
CA PRO A 620 3.51 -5.60 1.71
C PRO A 620 4.20 -4.22 1.80
N PRO A 621 4.76 -3.72 0.68
CA PRO A 621 5.33 -2.37 0.63
C PRO A 621 4.35 -1.32 1.14
N TRP A 622 4.85 -0.30 1.86
CA TRP A 622 4.02 0.77 2.44
C TRP A 622 3.11 1.46 1.41
N ARG A 623 3.54 1.57 0.15
CA ARG A 623 2.72 2.11 -0.95
C ARG A 623 1.44 1.30 -1.18
N GLU A 624 1.51 -0.03 -1.15
CA GLU A 624 0.34 -0.90 -1.31
C GLU A 624 -0.61 -0.77 -0.11
N LEU A 625 -0.05 -0.73 1.11
CA LEU A 625 -0.82 -0.50 2.34
C LEU A 625 -1.50 0.87 2.34
N LEU A 626 -0.82 1.92 1.87
CA LEU A 626 -1.37 3.28 1.79
C LEU A 626 -2.58 3.34 0.85
N LEU A 627 -2.52 2.65 -0.28
CA LEU A 627 -3.67 2.55 -1.19
C LEU A 627 -4.84 1.80 -0.53
N ALA A 628 -4.57 0.72 0.20
CA ALA A 628 -5.60 0.02 0.96
C ALA A 628 -6.22 0.92 2.04
N TYR A 629 -5.41 1.66 2.81
CA TYR A 629 -5.92 2.59 3.82
C TYR A 629 -6.75 3.73 3.23
N ARG A 630 -6.35 4.31 2.09
CA ARG A 630 -7.14 5.34 1.42
C ARG A 630 -8.49 4.80 0.92
N ARG A 631 -8.55 3.56 0.44
CA ARG A 631 -9.82 2.90 0.09
C ARG A 631 -10.71 2.68 1.31
N LEU A 632 -10.14 2.19 2.42
CA LEU A 632 -10.86 2.02 3.67
C LEU A 632 -11.36 3.37 4.25
N GLU A 633 -10.60 4.45 4.08
CA GLU A 633 -11.00 5.80 4.47
C GLU A 633 -12.12 6.32 3.58
N ALA A 634 -12.04 6.08 2.26
CA ALA A 634 -13.09 6.45 1.32
C ALA A 634 -14.43 5.78 1.66
N ARG A 635 -14.38 4.49 2.05
CA ARG A 635 -15.52 3.72 2.58
C ARG A 635 -16.04 4.23 3.93
N GLY A 636 -15.30 5.11 4.61
CA GLY A 636 -15.65 5.61 5.94
C GLY A 636 -15.42 4.61 7.07
N GLU A 637 -14.78 3.46 6.80
CA GLU A 637 -14.47 2.44 7.81
C GLU A 637 -13.36 2.90 8.76
N ILE A 638 -12.43 3.72 8.25
CA ILE A 638 -11.33 4.29 9.02
C ILE A 638 -11.26 5.80 8.86
N ARG A 639 -10.50 6.46 9.73
CA ARG A 639 -10.25 7.90 9.68
C ARG A 639 -8.78 8.13 9.31
N GLY A 640 -8.52 8.92 8.28
CA GLY A 640 -7.19 9.52 8.08
C GLY A 640 -7.06 10.81 8.89
N GLY A 641 -5.84 11.21 9.24
CA GLY A 641 -5.60 12.45 9.97
C GLY A 641 -4.23 12.53 10.62
N ARG A 642 -4.04 13.54 11.48
CA ARG A 642 -2.87 13.64 12.37
C ARG A 642 -3.27 13.26 13.79
N PHE A 643 -3.15 11.97 14.12
CA PHE A 643 -3.51 11.46 15.44
C PHE A 643 -2.39 11.62 16.45
N VAL A 644 -1.13 11.50 16.02
CA VAL A 644 0.05 11.55 16.89
C VAL A 644 0.95 12.70 16.49
N ALA A 645 1.29 13.57 17.45
CA ALA A 645 2.18 14.70 17.28
C ALA A 645 3.63 14.25 17.04
N GLY A 646 4.37 14.99 16.22
CA GLY A 646 5.78 14.71 15.92
C GLY A 646 6.03 13.52 14.99
N MET A 647 4.98 12.89 14.44
CA MET A 647 5.08 11.82 13.45
C MET A 647 4.80 12.36 12.04
N SER A 648 5.73 12.12 11.13
CA SER A 648 5.59 12.48 9.71
C SER A 648 4.83 11.41 8.92
N GLY A 649 4.23 11.84 7.80
CA GLY A 649 3.46 10.99 6.89
C GLY A 649 1.96 10.94 7.22
N GLU A 650 1.21 10.29 6.34
CA GLU A 650 -0.22 10.00 6.54
C GLU A 650 -0.41 9.00 7.69
N GLN A 651 -1.43 9.24 8.51
CA GLN A 651 -1.81 8.37 9.61
C GLN A 651 -3.28 7.98 9.47
N PHE A 652 -3.59 6.75 9.85
CA PHE A 652 -4.94 6.19 9.76
C PHE A 652 -5.31 5.50 11.07
N ALA A 653 -6.57 5.58 11.47
CA ALA A 653 -7.04 4.96 12.70
C ALA A 653 -8.46 4.41 12.59
N LEU A 654 -8.75 3.37 13.35
CA LEU A 654 -10.12 2.89 13.56
C LEU A 654 -10.92 3.92 14.37
N PRO A 655 -12.22 4.14 14.09
CA PRO A 655 -13.04 5.09 14.85
C PRO A 655 -13.02 4.83 16.37
N GLU A 656 -13.19 3.57 16.76
CA GLU A 656 -13.09 3.10 18.16
C GLU A 656 -11.71 3.39 18.80
N ALA A 657 -10.62 3.26 18.02
CA ALA A 657 -9.29 3.58 18.50
C ALA A 657 -9.12 5.08 18.74
N VAL A 658 -9.71 5.94 17.90
CA VAL A 658 -9.68 7.40 18.08
C VAL A 658 -10.43 7.82 19.35
N GLU A 659 -11.60 7.23 19.62
CA GLU A 659 -12.38 7.50 20.82
C GLU A 659 -11.61 7.10 22.09
N GLN A 660 -11.03 5.91 22.10
CA GLN A 660 -10.24 5.43 23.23
C GLN A 660 -8.95 6.23 23.41
N LEU A 661 -8.27 6.63 22.32
CA LEU A 661 -7.10 7.51 22.37
C LEU A 661 -7.44 8.87 23.02
N ARG A 662 -8.58 9.46 22.65
CA ARG A 662 -9.10 10.71 23.27
C ARG A 662 -9.47 10.50 24.74
N ALA A 663 -10.02 9.35 25.10
CA ALA A 663 -10.33 9.02 26.50
C ALA A 663 -9.05 8.88 27.34
N THR A 664 -8.01 8.22 26.82
CA THR A 664 -6.70 8.07 27.49
C THR A 664 -6.04 9.43 27.75
N ARG A 665 -6.08 10.33 26.76
CA ARG A 665 -5.56 11.70 26.93
C ARG A 665 -6.32 12.44 28.03
N ARG A 666 -7.66 12.36 28.05
CA ARG A 666 -8.50 13.03 29.07
C ARG A 666 -8.26 12.53 30.50
N ARG A 667 -7.93 11.25 30.69
CA ARG A 667 -7.65 10.68 32.03
C ARG A 667 -6.37 11.23 32.68
N GLY A 668 -5.42 11.76 31.91
CA GLY A 668 -4.13 12.25 32.43
C GLY A 668 -3.21 11.14 32.98
N PRO A 669 -1.91 11.43 33.22
CA PRO A 669 -0.95 10.46 33.73
C PRO A 669 -1.21 10.11 35.21
N THR A 670 -1.05 8.83 35.59
CA THR A 670 -1.36 8.32 36.94
C THR A 670 -0.13 7.83 37.69
N GLY A 671 1.05 7.85 37.07
CA GLY A 671 2.28 7.28 37.61
C GLY A 671 2.43 5.78 37.35
N ALA A 672 1.57 5.17 36.54
CA ALA A 672 1.50 3.73 36.35
C ALA A 672 2.79 3.17 35.73
N LEU A 673 3.33 2.11 36.34
CA LEU A 673 4.53 1.41 35.88
C LEU A 673 4.16 0.13 35.12
N ILE A 674 4.54 0.06 33.85
CA ILE A 674 4.24 -1.09 32.98
C ILE A 674 5.55 -1.66 32.43
N GLY A 675 5.83 -2.92 32.78
CA GLY A 675 6.98 -3.68 32.30
C GLY A 675 6.61 -4.60 31.14
N ILE A 676 7.35 -4.52 30.03
CA ILE A 676 7.20 -5.40 28.87
C ILE A 676 8.52 -6.09 28.49
N ALA A 677 8.43 -7.19 27.74
CA ALA A 677 9.58 -7.77 27.08
C ALA A 677 10.00 -6.93 25.87
N ALA A 678 11.30 -6.83 25.60
CA ALA A 678 11.78 -6.13 24.41
C ALA A 678 11.37 -6.86 23.11
N ALA A 679 11.06 -8.15 23.19
CA ALA A 679 10.50 -8.94 22.09
C ALA A 679 9.02 -8.60 21.79
N ASP A 680 8.33 -7.91 22.69
CA ASP A 680 6.91 -7.56 22.55
C ASP A 680 6.69 -6.58 21.37
N PRO A 681 5.53 -6.63 20.66
CA PRO A 681 5.18 -5.64 19.64
C PRO A 681 5.16 -4.20 20.15
N LEU A 682 4.93 -3.98 21.45
CA LEU A 682 4.92 -2.66 22.07
C LEU A 682 6.32 -2.10 22.38
N ASN A 683 7.41 -2.80 22.04
CA ASN A 683 8.74 -2.20 22.06
C ASN A 683 8.88 -1.17 20.93
N LEU A 684 8.37 0.04 21.18
CA LEU A 684 8.42 1.20 20.30
C LEU A 684 9.41 2.26 20.79
N THR A 685 10.30 1.90 21.72
CA THR A 685 11.35 2.78 22.24
C THR A 685 12.36 3.11 21.14
N GLY A 686 12.64 4.41 20.93
CA GLY A 686 13.48 4.89 19.84
C GLY A 686 12.83 4.75 18.45
N ILE A 687 11.55 4.41 18.40
CA ILE A 687 10.73 4.36 17.18
C ILE A 687 9.68 5.46 17.24
N VAL A 688 8.83 5.42 18.26
CA VAL A 688 7.76 6.40 18.52
C VAL A 688 8.15 7.31 19.69
N THR A 689 8.67 6.74 20.78
CA THR A 689 9.19 7.54 21.89
C THR A 689 10.62 7.98 21.62
N PRO A 690 11.06 9.16 22.12
CA PRO A 690 12.46 9.58 22.02
C PRO A 690 13.39 8.61 22.77
N GLY A 691 14.67 8.58 22.36
CA GLY A 691 15.72 7.75 22.96
C GLY A 691 16.31 6.70 22.02
N ASP A 692 17.27 5.93 22.54
CA ASP A 692 17.93 4.84 21.80
C ASP A 692 16.99 3.66 21.58
N ARG A 693 17.14 2.97 20.44
CA ARG A 693 16.39 1.73 20.17
C ARG A 693 16.89 0.60 21.06
N ILE A 694 15.95 -0.13 21.65
CA ILE A 694 16.25 -1.29 22.49
C ILE A 694 16.13 -2.56 21.65
N PRO A 695 17.21 -3.38 21.54
CA PRO A 695 17.18 -4.62 20.78
C PRO A 695 16.11 -5.58 21.28
N ALA A 696 15.31 -6.10 20.35
CA ALA A 696 14.20 -6.98 20.62
C ALA A 696 14.61 -8.44 20.89
N VAL A 697 15.42 -8.61 21.93
CA VAL A 697 15.92 -9.91 22.37
C VAL A 697 15.06 -10.39 23.54
N GLY A 698 14.67 -11.66 23.55
CA GLY A 698 13.74 -12.22 24.55
C GLY A 698 14.19 -12.10 26.02
N ARG A 699 15.47 -11.81 26.31
CA ARG A 699 15.96 -11.54 27.67
C ARG A 699 15.87 -10.08 28.10
N ASN A 700 15.73 -9.16 27.15
CA ASN A 700 15.68 -7.74 27.45
C ASN A 700 14.27 -7.35 27.92
N ARG A 701 14.19 -6.37 28.81
CA ARG A 701 12.92 -5.87 29.39
C ARG A 701 12.93 -4.35 29.36
N ILE A 702 11.75 -3.74 29.29
CA ILE A 702 11.57 -2.29 29.26
C ILE A 702 10.49 -1.91 30.27
N LEU A 703 10.75 -0.90 31.08
CA LEU A 703 9.79 -0.32 32.01
C LEU A 703 9.35 1.04 31.50
N TYR A 704 8.05 1.24 31.42
CA TYR A 704 7.42 2.52 31.10
C TYR A 704 6.75 3.11 32.33
N ARG A 705 6.79 4.43 32.46
CA ARG A 705 5.99 5.22 33.38
C ARG A 705 5.09 6.12 32.55
N ASP A 706 3.78 5.91 32.62
CA ASP A 706 2.79 6.68 31.84
C ASP A 706 3.15 6.80 30.34
N GLY A 707 3.62 5.71 29.73
CA GLY A 707 4.00 5.69 28.30
C GLY A 707 5.39 6.23 27.98
N VAL A 708 6.13 6.78 28.95
CA VAL A 708 7.53 7.19 28.78
C VAL A 708 8.46 6.06 29.22
N PRO A 709 9.42 5.60 28.39
CA PRO A 709 10.38 4.60 28.80
C PRO A 709 11.34 5.17 29.86
N VAL A 710 11.42 4.52 31.01
CA VAL A 710 12.24 4.98 32.14
C VAL A 710 13.47 4.10 32.41
N MET A 711 13.37 2.80 32.12
CA MET A 711 14.45 1.84 32.39
C MET A 711 14.40 0.67 31.41
N ALA A 712 15.56 0.10 31.08
CA ALA A 712 15.67 -1.15 30.35
C ALA A 712 16.64 -2.13 31.01
N LEU A 713 16.38 -3.42 30.84
CA LEU A 713 17.32 -4.49 31.14
C LEU A 713 17.95 -4.95 29.83
N GLU A 714 19.24 -4.72 29.65
CA GLU A 714 19.99 -5.14 28.47
C GLU A 714 21.18 -6.00 28.90
N GLY A 715 21.31 -7.21 28.36
CA GLY A 715 22.42 -8.10 28.70
C GLY A 715 22.51 -8.49 30.18
N GLY A 716 21.44 -8.29 30.96
CA GLY A 716 21.41 -8.55 32.41
C GLY A 716 21.76 -7.34 33.28
N ALA A 717 22.10 -6.19 32.69
CA ALA A 717 22.32 -4.92 33.39
C ALA A 717 21.12 -3.97 33.22
N ALA A 718 20.71 -3.30 34.29
CA ALA A 718 19.67 -2.28 34.25
C ALA A 718 20.26 -0.92 33.84
N LYS A 719 19.69 -0.30 32.81
CA LYS A 719 20.06 1.02 32.28
C LYS A 719 18.88 1.98 32.45
N SER A 720 19.12 3.15 33.05
CA SER A 720 18.13 4.25 33.08
C SER A 720 18.06 4.91 31.70
N LEU A 721 16.85 5.22 31.22
CA LEU A 721 16.62 5.80 29.89
C LEU A 721 16.17 7.28 29.95
N GLY A 722 16.03 7.84 31.15
CA GLY A 722 15.61 9.23 31.37
C GLY A 722 16.70 10.13 31.96
N SER A 723 16.43 11.44 32.05
CA SER A 723 17.33 12.47 32.57
C SER A 723 17.49 12.47 34.10
N SER A 724 16.70 11.68 34.83
CA SER A 724 16.86 11.52 36.28
C SER A 724 18.00 10.54 36.58
N ALA A 725 19.03 11.04 37.24
CA ALA A 725 20.19 10.30 37.74
C ALA A 725 19.91 9.60 39.10
N GLU A 726 18.65 9.39 39.47
CA GLU A 726 18.33 8.67 40.70
C GLU A 726 18.51 7.15 40.54
N PRO A 727 19.09 6.45 41.53
CA PRO A 727 19.18 5.00 41.51
C PRO A 727 17.77 4.39 41.49
N PRO A 728 17.52 3.34 40.70
CA PRO A 728 16.18 2.77 40.57
C PRO A 728 15.69 2.24 41.92
N ALA A 729 14.53 2.72 42.37
CA ALA A 729 13.86 2.17 43.54
C ALA A 729 13.61 0.67 43.37
N ASN A 730 13.68 -0.12 44.45
CA ASN A 730 13.46 -1.57 44.41
C ASN A 730 12.13 -1.93 43.72
N GLU A 731 11.10 -1.10 43.89
CA GLU A 731 9.79 -1.24 43.24
C GLU A 731 9.87 -1.21 41.71
N MET A 732 10.74 -0.38 41.12
CA MET A 732 10.93 -0.30 39.67
C MET A 732 11.64 -1.56 39.14
N VAL A 733 12.58 -2.11 39.90
CA VAL A 733 13.27 -3.35 39.56
C VAL A 733 12.33 -4.55 39.67
N GLU A 734 11.44 -4.56 40.67
CA GLU A 734 10.40 -5.59 40.79
C GLU A 734 9.36 -5.48 39.66
N ALA A 735 8.91 -4.28 39.31
CA ALA A 735 7.98 -4.04 38.20
C ALA A 735 8.56 -4.43 36.83
N LEU A 736 9.88 -4.38 36.67
CA LEU A 736 10.60 -4.85 35.48
C LEU A 736 10.59 -6.38 35.33
N ILE A 737 10.45 -7.12 36.45
CA ILE A 737 10.55 -8.58 36.49
C ILE A 737 9.15 -9.18 36.65
N ARG A 738 8.55 -9.59 35.53
CA ARG A 738 7.30 -10.37 35.56
C ARG A 738 7.57 -11.77 36.12
N LYS A 739 6.88 -12.14 37.19
CA LYS A 739 6.87 -13.52 37.70
C LYS A 739 5.81 -14.33 36.95
N PRO A 740 6.12 -15.54 36.44
CA PRO A 740 5.13 -16.39 35.80
C PRO A 740 4.00 -16.75 36.79
N SER A 741 2.76 -16.53 36.36
CA SER A 741 1.57 -16.56 37.21
C SER A 741 1.13 -17.99 37.58
N THR A 742 1.05 -18.90 36.61
CA THR A 742 0.49 -20.24 36.83
C THR A 742 1.56 -21.31 37.13
N PRO A 743 1.24 -22.39 37.87
CA PRO A 743 2.15 -23.50 38.13
C PRO A 743 2.58 -24.26 36.86
N ALA A 744 1.67 -24.40 35.88
CA ALA A 744 1.94 -25.04 34.59
C ALA A 744 2.97 -24.25 33.79
N LEU A 745 2.74 -22.94 33.64
CA LEU A 745 3.68 -22.02 32.99
C LEU A 745 5.01 -21.94 33.75
N ARG A 746 4.98 -21.95 35.09
CA ARG A 746 6.21 -22.04 35.91
C ARG A 746 6.98 -23.32 35.63
N SER A 747 6.34 -24.47 35.52
CA SER A 747 7.01 -25.74 35.25
C SER A 747 7.68 -25.76 33.87
N TYR A 748 7.01 -25.16 32.89
CA TYR A 748 7.55 -24.93 31.54
C TYR A 748 8.71 -23.91 31.52
N LEU A 749 8.58 -22.79 32.25
CA LEU A 749 9.55 -21.68 32.26
C LEU A 749 10.63 -21.76 33.34
N ALA A 750 10.55 -22.69 34.30
CA ALA A 750 11.41 -22.79 35.50
C ALA A 750 12.91 -23.01 35.17
N MET A 751 13.29 -22.95 33.90
CA MET A 751 14.66 -23.16 33.46
C MET A 751 15.17 -22.06 32.51
N GLY A 752 14.73 -20.82 32.73
CA GLY A 752 15.32 -19.63 32.09
C GLY A 752 15.24 -18.31 32.87
N GLY A 753 14.76 -18.31 34.11
CA GLY A 753 14.44 -17.07 34.84
C GLY A 753 15.66 -16.24 35.25
N VAL A 754 15.64 -14.97 34.84
CA VAL A 754 16.55 -13.85 35.21
C VAL A 754 16.64 -13.62 36.75
N SER A 755 15.79 -14.28 37.54
CA SER A 755 15.78 -14.26 39.02
C SER A 755 17.15 -14.44 39.68
N ALA A 756 18.05 -15.23 39.08
CA ALA A 756 19.39 -15.45 39.64
C ALA A 756 20.37 -14.29 39.36
N SER A 757 20.22 -13.57 38.24
CA SER A 757 21.18 -12.55 37.80
C SER A 757 20.92 -11.16 38.39
N VAL A 758 19.70 -10.85 38.83
CA VAL A 758 19.39 -9.54 39.44
C VAL A 758 19.73 -9.49 40.94
N LYS A 759 19.88 -10.65 41.60
CA LYS A 759 20.39 -10.72 42.98
C LYS A 759 21.82 -10.14 43.13
N SER A 760 22.57 -9.96 42.04
CA SER A 760 23.86 -9.24 42.09
C SER A 760 23.72 -7.72 42.00
N VAL A 761 22.61 -7.19 41.45
CA VAL A 761 22.37 -5.74 41.33
C VAL A 761 21.85 -5.15 42.65
N THR A 762 21.12 -5.93 43.45
CA THR A 762 20.63 -5.51 44.78
C THR A 762 21.61 -5.74 45.93
N ARG A 763 22.78 -6.35 45.69
CA ARG A 763 23.83 -6.48 46.72
C ARG A 763 24.54 -5.14 46.91
N ARG A 764 24.19 -4.42 47.98
CA ARG A 764 25.00 -3.34 48.57
C ARG A 764 26.49 -3.77 48.62
N PRO A 765 27.46 -2.88 48.35
CA PRO A 765 28.86 -3.18 48.62
C PRO A 765 29.00 -3.49 50.11
N GLY A 766 29.32 -4.76 50.41
CA GLY A 766 29.38 -5.27 51.78
C GLY A 766 30.45 -4.56 52.60
N LYS A 767 30.08 -4.21 53.83
CA LYS A 767 30.95 -3.86 54.96
C LYS A 767 32.27 -4.64 54.90
N ARG A 768 33.39 -3.95 54.66
CA ARG A 768 34.73 -4.48 54.96
C ARG A 768 34.77 -4.77 56.47
N ARG A 769 34.83 -6.05 56.83
CA ARG A 769 35.28 -6.49 58.15
C ARG A 769 36.70 -5.97 58.34
N VAL A 770 36.88 -5.02 59.24
CA VAL A 770 38.20 -4.62 59.75
C VAL A 770 38.70 -5.80 60.58
N ALA A 771 39.58 -6.62 60.00
CA ALA A 771 40.39 -7.56 60.74
C ALA A 771 41.62 -6.79 61.25
N SER A 772 41.73 -6.67 62.57
CA SER A 772 42.91 -6.15 63.25
C SER A 772 44.13 -7.02 62.93
N LYS A 773 45.15 -6.41 62.34
CA LYS A 773 46.52 -6.93 62.40
C LYS A 773 47.43 -5.81 62.88
N ARG A 774 47.96 -6.02 64.09
CA ARG A 774 49.05 -5.27 64.71
C ARG A 774 50.25 -5.22 63.74
N ALA A 775 50.82 -4.03 63.58
CA ALA A 775 52.18 -3.85 63.10
C ALA A 775 53.14 -3.86 64.30
N PRO A 776 54.35 -4.45 64.19
CA PRO A 776 55.48 -4.09 65.02
C PRO A 776 56.40 -3.10 64.27
N SER A 777 56.73 -2.03 64.99
CA SER A 777 58.02 -1.33 65.11
C SER A 777 59.06 -1.33 63.98
N ASP A 778 59.55 -0.12 63.72
CA ASP A 778 60.94 0.30 63.47
C ASP A 778 61.66 -0.22 62.22
N SER A 779 61.79 0.64 61.20
CA SER A 779 62.99 1.45 60.89
C SER A 779 62.81 2.22 59.59
#